data_AF-T0QPC7-F1
#
_entry.id   AF-T0QPC7-F1
#
_cell.length_a   1.000
_cell.length_b   1.000
_cell.length_c   1.000
_cell.angle_alpha   90.00
_cell.angle_beta   90.00
_cell.angle_gamma   90.00
#
_symmetry.space_group_name_H-M   'P 1'
#
loop_
_entity.id
_entity.type
_entity.pdbx_description
1 polymer ?
#
loop_
_entity_poly.entity_id
_entity_poly.type
_entity_poly.pdbx_seq_one_letter_code
_entity_poly.pdbx_strand_id
1 'polypeptide(L)'
;MGKVKKRRNNGHKSVVPPTGGPSQAELEDAAMEGGIRQVPEFLAGLTSLQGSVREATCVALASYFGGDDQMSPEKAKLLQKMLNGGLMKKLLPRMVDHSKLVRLHSIGALRNISIAGGLDGCEYMTSQDVITPCIKLVGEYTTDKHLNAIVNKDVHAFQILEQIFSLLANLAESCSLALAQITQQRNLVLPALIKCLPVKAAPSMQMEASKLMLVLSDNNPEWNDLINANVSYQQTLLQLLQSPEHNMSLRLTTIGAVINLPGALENAAGIALLLPVLSSAVAYDAVGVVSQAQLASESVPIAAEAMGNAEIISETEDDADRAALEAANKAQHTIKTWKENVHVLTLGLEIISNMLALDDGEDDEEWGSDDEEGMEEAAQSLAGQDPLSSANQSVASQAFASEKMLARMYAMLQALVVIPPTLHADIADDFGVIRERACSCFANLVLAASRAELEATFSLTQVFTNLMTMYTHVVSLASERDVAAAIMMAVGAVVTRSVDDKITLECANEPLGLVVGCAQNATASIDARTGAIRVLGTLGKKPHSAAENQVLGQCLGALLSDTDLQVVCEVLNALFDIYSEEQYDEVFFRLNFLSSLEHVSAGMKAKIKAEAKTLDRDLVSHAKETRLNLLRFIKYKKQHR
;
A
#
# COMPACT_ATOMS: atom_id res chain seq x y z
N MET A 1 -52.77 -11.61 31.03
CA MET A 1 -52.97 -10.76 29.84
C MET A 1 -52.42 -9.37 30.14
N GLY A 2 -51.28 -9.01 29.55
CA GLY A 2 -50.72 -7.65 29.61
C GLY A 2 -50.02 -7.40 28.28
N LYS A 3 -50.62 -6.56 27.44
CA LYS A 3 -50.14 -6.27 26.09
C LYS A 3 -48.82 -5.51 26.16
N VAL A 4 -47.75 -6.11 25.64
CA VAL A 4 -46.47 -5.45 25.38
C VAL A 4 -46.72 -4.31 24.39
N LYS A 5 -46.45 -3.07 24.82
CA LYS A 5 -46.47 -1.89 23.93
C LYS A 5 -45.35 -2.06 22.91
N LYS A 6 -45.70 -2.14 21.62
CA LYS A 6 -44.76 -2.02 20.49
C LYS A 6 -43.89 -0.77 20.69
N ARG A 7 -42.57 -0.94 20.66
CA ARG A 7 -41.62 0.17 20.46
C ARG A 7 -42.03 0.89 19.17
N ARG A 8 -42.29 2.19 19.26
CA ARG A 8 -42.42 3.05 18.09
C ARG A 8 -41.04 3.14 17.45
N ASN A 9 -40.90 2.59 16.25
CA ASN A 9 -39.84 3.02 15.33
C ASN A 9 -40.11 4.50 15.05
N ASN A 10 -39.32 5.38 15.66
CA ASN A 10 -39.24 6.76 15.22
C ASN A 10 -38.33 6.76 14.00
N GLY A 11 -38.92 6.59 12.82
CA GLY A 11 -38.21 6.81 11.56
C GLY A 11 -37.65 8.23 11.53
N HIS A 12 -36.43 8.36 11.02
CA HIS A 12 -35.84 9.63 10.63
C HIS A 12 -36.89 10.43 9.85
N LYS A 13 -37.39 11.52 10.44
CA LYS A 13 -38.28 12.41 9.70
C LYS A 13 -37.42 13.05 8.61
N SER A 14 -37.88 12.93 7.36
CA SER A 14 -37.37 13.62 6.18
C SER A 14 -37.37 15.14 6.39
N VAL A 15 -36.30 15.69 6.97
CA VAL A 15 -36.09 17.13 7.01
C VAL A 15 -35.49 17.52 5.67
N VAL A 16 -36.31 18.12 4.80
CA VAL A 16 -35.85 18.69 3.54
C VAL A 16 -34.81 19.77 3.86
N PRO A 17 -33.60 19.73 3.28
CA PRO A 17 -32.58 20.73 3.53
C PRO A 17 -33.12 22.12 3.19
N PRO A 18 -32.88 23.14 4.04
CA PRO A 18 -33.40 24.50 3.82
C PRO A 18 -32.90 25.15 2.51
N THR A 19 -31.88 24.56 1.88
CA THR A 19 -31.25 25.00 0.64
C THR A 19 -31.76 24.28 -0.62
N GLY A 20 -32.66 23.29 -0.49
CA GLY A 20 -33.32 22.62 -1.61
C GLY A 20 -32.49 21.53 -2.33
N GLY A 21 -31.38 21.07 -1.76
CA GLY A 21 -30.68 19.85 -2.19
C GLY A 21 -31.34 18.58 -1.62
N PRO A 22 -30.98 17.38 -2.11
CA PRO A 22 -31.50 16.14 -1.55
C PRO A 22 -30.99 15.89 -0.13
N SER A 23 -31.83 15.34 0.73
CA SER A 23 -31.44 14.82 2.04
C SER A 23 -30.72 13.48 1.91
N GLN A 24 -29.96 13.09 2.95
CA GLN A 24 -29.30 11.78 2.98
C GLN A 24 -30.32 10.63 2.88
N ALA A 25 -31.47 10.76 3.54
CA ALA A 25 -32.56 9.79 3.45
C ALA A 25 -33.10 9.65 2.01
N GLU A 26 -33.23 10.75 1.25
CA GLU A 26 -33.64 10.68 -0.16
C GLU A 26 -32.61 9.96 -1.06
N LEU A 27 -31.32 10.05 -0.71
CA LEU A 27 -30.25 9.33 -1.40
C LEU A 27 -30.28 7.83 -1.07
N GLU A 28 -30.47 7.48 0.21
CA GLU A 28 -30.60 6.10 0.69
C GLU A 28 -31.85 5.42 0.13
N ASP A 29 -33.00 6.12 0.12
CA ASP A 29 -34.24 5.63 -0.50
C ASP A 29 -34.05 5.37 -2.00
N ALA A 30 -33.34 6.26 -2.71
CA ALA A 30 -33.00 6.05 -4.13
C ALA A 30 -32.04 4.85 -4.36
N ALA A 31 -31.22 4.50 -3.37
CA ALA A 31 -30.40 3.29 -3.41
C ALA A 31 -31.28 2.03 -3.30
N MET A 32 -32.29 2.05 -2.42
CA MET A 32 -33.19 0.94 -2.13
C MET A 32 -34.31 0.74 -3.17
N GLU A 33 -34.87 1.82 -3.73
CA GLU A 33 -36.01 1.76 -4.66
C GLU A 33 -35.60 1.80 -6.15
N GLY A 34 -36.44 1.23 -7.02
CA GLY A 34 -36.31 1.35 -8.49
C GLY A 34 -35.27 0.43 -9.15
N GLY A 35 -35.46 0.18 -10.46
CA GLY A 35 -34.51 -0.56 -11.30
C GLY A 35 -33.27 0.26 -11.67
N ILE A 36 -32.18 -0.39 -12.10
CA ILE A 36 -30.89 0.27 -12.42
C ILE A 36 -31.01 1.41 -13.46
N ARG A 37 -32.10 1.41 -14.25
CA ARG A 37 -32.39 2.40 -15.30
C ARG A 37 -33.21 3.61 -14.82
N GLN A 38 -33.71 3.62 -13.59
CA GLN A 38 -34.47 4.75 -13.07
C GLN A 38 -33.52 5.84 -12.61
N VAL A 39 -33.56 6.99 -13.29
CA VAL A 39 -32.71 8.14 -12.98
C VAL A 39 -33.20 8.79 -11.70
N PRO A 40 -32.35 8.97 -10.66
CA PRO A 40 -32.79 9.64 -9.44
C PRO A 40 -33.18 11.09 -9.70
N GLU A 41 -34.38 11.50 -9.24
CA GLU A 41 -34.96 12.81 -9.55
C GLU A 41 -34.10 13.98 -9.04
N PHE A 42 -33.42 13.80 -7.91
CA PHE A 42 -32.55 14.81 -7.31
C PHE A 42 -31.38 15.23 -8.23
N LEU A 43 -31.01 14.43 -9.22
CA LEU A 43 -30.00 14.81 -10.22
C LEU A 43 -30.44 16.03 -11.06
N ALA A 44 -31.74 16.35 -11.11
CA ALA A 44 -32.22 17.58 -11.73
C ALA A 44 -31.71 18.84 -11.01
N GLY A 45 -31.41 18.74 -9.71
CA GLY A 45 -30.85 19.82 -8.89
C GLY A 45 -29.49 20.32 -9.43
N LEU A 46 -28.68 19.43 -10.00
CA LEU A 46 -27.41 19.80 -10.67
C LEU A 46 -27.64 20.74 -11.85
N THR A 47 -28.79 20.68 -12.52
CA THR A 47 -29.13 21.53 -13.68
C THR A 47 -30.03 22.71 -13.33
N SER A 48 -30.32 22.95 -12.05
CA SER A 48 -31.17 24.05 -11.59
C SER A 48 -30.61 25.42 -11.99
N LEU A 49 -31.50 26.36 -12.31
CA LEU A 49 -31.12 27.76 -12.55
C LEU A 49 -30.63 28.44 -11.26
N GLN A 50 -31.08 27.97 -10.10
CA GLN A 50 -30.69 28.51 -8.80
C GLN A 50 -29.33 27.94 -8.37
N GLY A 51 -28.35 28.83 -8.14
CA GLY A 51 -27.00 28.44 -7.73
C GLY A 51 -26.96 27.67 -6.40
N SER A 52 -27.79 28.08 -5.44
CA SER A 52 -27.90 27.41 -4.13
C SER A 52 -28.37 25.96 -4.24
N VAL A 53 -29.31 25.66 -5.13
CA VAL A 53 -29.80 24.29 -5.37
C VAL A 53 -28.71 23.42 -6.00
N ARG A 54 -27.96 23.98 -6.96
CA ARG A 54 -26.82 23.27 -7.57
C ARG A 54 -25.75 22.96 -6.53
N GLU A 55 -25.41 23.95 -5.70
CA GLU A 55 -24.45 23.82 -4.61
C GLU A 55 -24.88 22.76 -3.61
N ALA A 56 -26.11 22.86 -3.08
CA ALA A 56 -26.66 21.89 -2.13
C ALA A 56 -26.70 20.47 -2.71
N THR A 57 -27.00 20.32 -4.00
CA THR A 57 -26.94 19.02 -4.67
C THR A 57 -25.53 18.47 -4.74
N CYS A 58 -24.52 19.31 -5.05
CA CYS A 58 -23.12 18.87 -5.05
C CYS A 58 -22.64 18.50 -3.65
N VAL A 59 -23.02 19.27 -2.63
CA VAL A 59 -22.71 18.96 -1.22
C VAL A 59 -23.30 17.61 -0.83
N ALA A 60 -24.57 17.36 -1.13
CA ALA A 60 -25.23 16.11 -0.80
C ALA A 60 -24.54 14.90 -1.47
N LEU A 61 -24.12 15.03 -2.74
CA LEU A 61 -23.33 14.01 -3.43
C LEU A 61 -21.97 13.78 -2.77
N ALA A 62 -21.24 14.85 -2.46
CA ALA A 62 -19.94 14.75 -1.81
C ALA A 62 -20.06 14.08 -0.43
N SER A 63 -21.06 14.45 0.37
CA SER A 63 -21.32 13.85 1.66
C SER A 63 -21.67 12.36 1.56
N TYR A 64 -22.57 11.99 0.64
CA TYR A 64 -23.02 10.60 0.50
C TYR A 64 -21.90 9.66 0.05
N PHE A 65 -21.11 10.08 -0.94
CA PHE A 65 -19.96 9.31 -1.40
C PHE A 65 -18.69 9.55 -0.56
N GLY A 66 -18.79 10.28 0.57
CA GLY A 66 -17.73 10.43 1.56
C GLY A 66 -17.82 9.40 2.71
N GLY A 67 -16.89 9.48 3.67
CA GLY A 67 -16.87 8.64 4.89
C GLY A 67 -15.95 7.42 4.82
N ASP A 68 -16.08 6.49 5.76
CA ASP A 68 -15.28 5.25 5.79
C ASP A 68 -15.93 4.11 4.96
N ASP A 69 -17.21 4.22 4.64
CA ASP A 69 -18.01 3.22 3.91
C ASP A 69 -18.18 3.55 2.41
N GLN A 70 -17.28 4.35 1.83
CA GLN A 70 -17.38 4.84 0.43
C GLN A 70 -17.44 3.72 -0.60
N MET A 71 -16.79 2.60 -0.32
CA MET A 71 -16.75 1.40 -1.17
C MET A 71 -17.87 0.40 -0.85
N SER A 72 -18.89 0.78 -0.07
CA SER A 72 -19.97 -0.14 0.27
C SER A 72 -20.77 -0.58 -0.97
N PRO A 73 -21.26 -1.84 -1.00
CA PRO A 73 -22.06 -2.35 -2.13
C PRO A 73 -23.28 -1.49 -2.45
N GLU A 74 -23.87 -0.84 -1.44
CA GLU A 74 -25.03 0.03 -1.58
C GLU A 74 -24.69 1.33 -2.32
N LYS A 75 -23.58 1.98 -1.94
CA LYS A 75 -23.08 3.18 -2.62
C LYS A 75 -22.64 2.86 -4.04
N ALA A 76 -21.92 1.75 -4.27
CA ALA A 76 -21.54 1.29 -5.60
C ALA A 76 -22.76 1.07 -6.49
N LYS A 77 -23.81 0.42 -5.98
CA LYS A 77 -25.06 0.20 -6.71
C LYS A 77 -25.75 1.53 -7.06
N LEU A 78 -25.88 2.46 -6.11
CA LEU A 78 -26.48 3.77 -6.38
C LEU A 78 -25.66 4.55 -7.41
N LEU A 79 -24.33 4.56 -7.27
CA LEU A 79 -23.43 5.20 -8.22
C LEU A 79 -23.67 4.66 -9.63
N GLN A 80 -23.74 3.34 -9.80
CA GLN A 80 -24.06 2.72 -11.09
C GLN A 80 -25.42 3.16 -11.66
N LYS A 81 -26.47 3.27 -10.82
CA LYS A 81 -27.77 3.84 -11.27
C LYS A 81 -27.60 5.28 -11.77
N MET A 82 -26.86 6.10 -11.03
CA MET A 82 -26.64 7.51 -11.34
C MET A 82 -25.78 7.72 -12.59
N LEU A 83 -24.72 6.93 -12.78
CA LEU A 83 -23.87 6.95 -13.97
C LEU A 83 -24.69 6.63 -15.22
N ASN A 84 -25.53 5.57 -15.16
CA ASN A 84 -26.50 5.23 -16.22
C ASN A 84 -27.53 6.36 -16.44
N GLY A 85 -27.90 7.08 -15.39
CA GLY A 85 -28.77 8.25 -15.44
C GLY A 85 -28.12 9.55 -15.94
N GLY A 86 -26.87 9.49 -16.41
CA GLY A 86 -26.16 10.63 -16.98
C GLY A 86 -25.60 11.60 -15.93
N LEU A 87 -25.23 11.11 -14.74
CA LEU A 87 -24.59 11.89 -13.69
C LEU A 87 -23.42 12.73 -14.22
N MET A 88 -22.47 12.12 -14.95
CA MET A 88 -21.29 12.82 -15.47
C MET A 88 -21.68 14.00 -16.39
N LYS A 89 -22.67 13.82 -17.27
CA LYS A 89 -23.18 14.87 -18.17
C LYS A 89 -23.76 16.07 -17.41
N LYS A 90 -24.25 15.86 -16.19
CA LYS A 90 -24.85 16.90 -15.34
C LYS A 90 -23.84 17.51 -14.36
N LEU A 91 -22.90 16.71 -13.85
CA LEU A 91 -21.95 17.11 -12.81
C LEU A 91 -20.70 17.79 -13.38
N LEU A 92 -20.12 17.30 -14.48
CA LEU A 92 -18.90 17.90 -15.06
C LEU A 92 -19.07 19.39 -15.43
N PRO A 93 -20.20 19.85 -16.00
CA PRO A 93 -20.42 21.27 -16.26
C PRO A 93 -20.50 22.16 -15.00
N ARG A 94 -20.53 21.59 -13.78
CA ARG A 94 -20.51 22.33 -12.51
C ARG A 94 -19.10 22.72 -12.07
N MET A 95 -18.07 22.02 -12.55
CA MET A 95 -16.67 22.36 -12.27
C MET A 95 -16.30 23.77 -12.76
N VAL A 96 -16.99 24.26 -13.80
CA VAL A 96 -16.79 25.58 -14.40
C VAL A 96 -17.97 26.53 -14.19
N ASP A 97 -18.79 26.30 -13.15
CA ASP A 97 -19.95 27.15 -12.80
C ASP A 97 -19.55 28.60 -12.51
N HIS A 98 -20.49 29.55 -12.52
CA HIS A 98 -20.20 30.92 -12.11
C HIS A 98 -19.93 31.04 -10.60
N SER A 99 -20.55 30.19 -9.77
CA SER A 99 -20.33 30.18 -8.33
C SER A 99 -19.11 29.34 -7.96
N LYS A 100 -18.13 29.94 -7.25
CA LYS A 100 -16.96 29.23 -6.72
C LYS A 100 -17.34 28.07 -5.78
N LEU A 101 -18.42 28.22 -5.00
CA LEU A 101 -18.89 27.17 -4.09
C LEU A 101 -19.44 25.96 -4.86
N VAL A 102 -20.19 26.21 -5.95
CA VAL A 102 -20.64 25.13 -6.84
C VAL A 102 -19.45 24.40 -7.46
N ARG A 103 -18.41 25.14 -7.91
CA ARG A 103 -17.17 24.53 -8.42
C ARG A 103 -16.53 23.63 -7.36
N LEU A 104 -16.27 24.19 -6.18
CA LEU A 104 -15.63 23.49 -5.07
C LEU A 104 -16.36 22.18 -4.72
N HIS A 105 -17.67 22.24 -4.47
CA HIS A 105 -18.44 21.07 -4.08
C HIS A 105 -18.63 20.08 -5.22
N SER A 106 -18.68 20.52 -6.48
CA SER A 106 -18.76 19.61 -7.62
C SER A 106 -17.47 18.79 -7.79
N ILE A 107 -16.30 19.41 -7.58
CA ILE A 107 -15.00 18.72 -7.65
C ILE A 107 -14.84 17.78 -6.46
N GLY A 108 -15.23 18.23 -5.25
CA GLY A 108 -15.25 17.36 -4.07
C GLY A 108 -16.16 16.14 -4.23
N ALA A 109 -17.33 16.30 -4.88
CA ALA A 109 -18.20 15.18 -5.22
C ALA A 109 -17.52 14.22 -6.22
N LEU A 110 -16.87 14.74 -7.27
CA LEU A 110 -16.15 13.91 -8.25
C LEU A 110 -14.99 13.15 -7.60
N ARG A 111 -14.22 13.78 -6.71
CA ARG A 111 -13.14 13.13 -5.95
C ARG A 111 -13.65 11.95 -5.14
N ASN A 112 -14.78 12.12 -4.45
CA ASN A 112 -15.38 11.04 -3.66
C ASN A 112 -15.97 9.94 -4.55
N ILE A 113 -16.58 10.31 -5.69
CA ILE A 113 -17.08 9.36 -6.69
C ILE A 113 -15.94 8.55 -7.31
N SER A 114 -14.76 9.13 -7.55
CA SER A 114 -13.62 8.40 -8.11
C SER A 114 -13.15 7.29 -7.16
N ILE A 115 -13.23 7.53 -5.85
CA ILE A 115 -12.94 6.50 -4.84
C ILE A 115 -14.06 5.46 -4.85
N ALA A 116 -15.32 5.88 -4.64
CA ALA A 116 -16.47 4.96 -4.55
C ALA A 116 -16.70 4.12 -5.83
N GLY A 117 -16.25 4.60 -6.98
CA GLY A 117 -16.34 3.91 -8.27
C GLY A 117 -15.20 2.93 -8.55
N GLY A 118 -14.11 2.97 -7.79
CA GLY A 118 -12.90 2.17 -8.05
C GLY A 118 -12.34 2.36 -9.45
N LEU A 119 -11.64 1.33 -9.95
CA LEU A 119 -10.99 1.34 -11.27
C LEU A 119 -11.97 1.67 -12.41
N ASP A 120 -13.09 0.93 -12.50
CA ASP A 120 -14.12 1.13 -13.53
C ASP A 120 -14.71 2.54 -13.51
N GLY A 121 -14.92 3.09 -12.31
CA GLY A 121 -15.41 4.45 -12.12
C GLY A 121 -14.43 5.50 -12.65
N CYS A 122 -13.15 5.37 -12.30
CA CYS A 122 -12.07 6.24 -12.78
C CYS A 122 -11.91 6.20 -14.30
N GLU A 123 -11.94 5.00 -14.91
CA GLU A 123 -11.90 4.83 -16.37
C GLU A 123 -13.10 5.49 -17.04
N TYR A 124 -14.31 5.25 -16.50
CA TYR A 124 -15.52 5.85 -17.03
C TYR A 124 -15.47 7.38 -16.95
N MET A 125 -15.08 7.95 -15.80
CA MET A 125 -14.93 9.40 -15.63
C MET A 125 -13.93 10.01 -16.62
N THR A 126 -12.80 9.33 -16.83
CA THR A 126 -11.77 9.73 -17.81
C THR A 126 -12.32 9.72 -19.23
N SER A 127 -13.10 8.70 -19.61
CA SER A 127 -13.78 8.63 -20.92
C SER A 127 -14.79 9.76 -21.13
N GLN A 128 -15.32 10.35 -20.04
CA GLN A 128 -16.25 11.47 -20.07
C GLN A 128 -15.54 12.84 -20.04
N ASP A 129 -14.21 12.89 -20.22
CA ASP A 129 -13.41 14.11 -20.30
C ASP A 129 -13.38 14.93 -18.99
N VAL A 130 -13.22 14.25 -17.84
CA VAL A 130 -13.04 14.92 -16.53
C VAL A 130 -11.69 15.64 -16.41
N ILE A 131 -10.67 15.19 -17.14
CA ILE A 131 -9.31 15.75 -17.06
C ILE A 131 -9.26 17.18 -17.61
N THR A 132 -9.88 17.45 -18.76
CA THR A 132 -9.87 18.79 -19.40
C THR A 132 -10.32 19.93 -18.47
N PRO A 133 -11.49 19.86 -17.79
CA PRO A 133 -11.89 20.90 -16.84
C PRO A 133 -10.98 20.98 -15.61
N CYS A 134 -10.40 19.87 -15.12
CA CYS A 134 -9.38 19.92 -14.06
C CYS A 134 -8.17 20.77 -14.49
N ILE A 135 -7.58 20.45 -15.65
CA ILE A 135 -6.39 21.13 -16.19
C ILE A 135 -6.66 22.62 -16.41
N LYS A 136 -7.84 22.98 -16.92
CA LYS A 136 -8.26 24.38 -17.04
C LYS A 136 -8.26 25.11 -15.69
N LEU A 137 -8.84 24.50 -14.66
CA LEU A 137 -8.95 25.12 -13.34
C LEU A 137 -7.59 25.20 -12.63
N VAL A 138 -6.68 24.23 -12.85
CA VAL A 138 -5.28 24.34 -12.42
C VAL A 138 -4.67 25.64 -12.97
N GLY A 139 -4.73 25.84 -14.29
CA GLY A 139 -4.21 27.07 -14.92
C GLY A 139 -4.88 28.36 -14.43
N GLU A 140 -6.18 28.32 -14.10
CA GLU A 140 -6.93 29.47 -13.59
C GLU A 140 -6.50 29.86 -12.16
N TYR A 141 -6.32 28.87 -11.28
CA TYR A 141 -6.11 29.11 -9.85
C TYR A 141 -4.64 29.12 -9.39
N THR A 142 -3.68 28.63 -10.18
CA THR A 142 -2.24 28.68 -9.82
C THR A 142 -1.52 29.94 -10.31
N THR A 143 -2.23 31.06 -10.37
CA THR A 143 -1.65 32.37 -10.72
C THR A 143 -1.21 33.12 -9.46
N ASP A 144 -0.25 34.05 -9.61
CA ASP A 144 0.28 34.84 -8.48
C ASP A 144 -0.82 35.62 -7.75
N LYS A 145 -1.88 36.01 -8.48
CA LYS A 145 -3.07 36.67 -7.91
C LYS A 145 -3.72 35.82 -6.82
N HIS A 146 -3.79 34.50 -7.01
CA HIS A 146 -4.45 33.58 -6.08
C HIS A 146 -3.49 33.04 -5.03
N LEU A 147 -2.23 32.73 -5.41
CA LEU A 147 -1.25 32.10 -4.53
C LEU A 147 -0.50 33.10 -3.63
N ASN A 148 -0.21 34.31 -4.10
CA ASN A 148 0.57 35.33 -3.36
C ASN A 148 -0.31 36.39 -2.69
N ALA A 149 -1.60 36.13 -2.44
CA ALA A 149 -2.51 37.12 -1.88
C ALA A 149 -2.18 37.41 -0.39
N ILE A 150 -1.34 38.42 -0.14
CA ILE A 150 -0.85 38.83 1.19
C ILE A 150 -1.98 39.40 2.08
N VAL A 151 -2.98 40.06 1.47
CA VAL A 151 -4.02 40.82 2.21
C VAL A 151 -5.34 40.05 2.35
N ASN A 152 -5.71 39.24 1.35
CA ASN A 152 -6.92 38.41 1.36
C ASN A 152 -6.60 37.05 0.74
N LYS A 153 -6.30 36.05 1.59
CA LYS A 153 -6.10 34.67 1.14
C LYS A 153 -7.31 34.24 0.31
N ASP A 154 -7.12 33.82 -0.94
CA ASP A 154 -8.21 33.23 -1.73
C ASP A 154 -8.43 31.78 -1.27
N VAL A 155 -9.04 31.64 -0.10
CA VAL A 155 -9.27 30.34 0.57
C VAL A 155 -9.98 29.38 -0.36
N HIS A 156 -10.94 29.86 -1.16
CA HIS A 156 -11.63 29.04 -2.14
C HIS A 156 -10.72 28.57 -3.27
N ALA A 157 -9.75 29.37 -3.72
CA ALA A 157 -8.77 28.89 -4.70
C ALA A 157 -7.93 27.74 -4.13
N PHE A 158 -7.46 27.85 -2.87
CA PHE A 158 -6.72 26.78 -2.20
C PHE A 158 -7.56 25.51 -2.05
N GLN A 159 -8.81 25.64 -1.61
CA GLN A 159 -9.72 24.51 -1.47
C GLN A 159 -10.03 23.86 -2.82
N ILE A 160 -10.23 24.65 -3.88
CA ILE A 160 -10.48 24.13 -5.23
C ILE A 160 -9.25 23.36 -5.74
N LEU A 161 -8.04 23.92 -5.59
CA LEU A 161 -6.80 23.25 -6.00
C LEU A 161 -6.56 21.96 -5.21
N GLU A 162 -6.81 21.97 -3.90
CA GLU A 162 -6.77 20.77 -3.06
C GLU A 162 -7.68 19.67 -3.62
N GLN A 163 -8.94 19.97 -3.92
CA GLN A 163 -9.86 18.98 -4.49
C GLN A 163 -9.43 18.49 -5.88
N ILE A 164 -8.90 19.38 -6.72
CA ILE A 164 -8.43 19.03 -8.07
C ILE A 164 -7.22 18.11 -8.00
N PHE A 165 -6.20 18.44 -7.20
CA PHE A 165 -5.00 17.62 -7.10
C PHE A 165 -5.32 16.23 -6.54
N SER A 166 -6.21 16.17 -5.54
CA SER A 166 -6.69 14.90 -5.00
C SER A 166 -7.46 14.06 -6.03
N LEU A 167 -8.37 14.67 -6.80
CA LEU A 167 -9.09 13.98 -7.88
C LEU A 167 -8.14 13.50 -8.99
N LEU A 168 -7.17 14.32 -9.40
CA LEU A 168 -6.19 13.92 -10.42
C LEU A 168 -5.31 12.78 -9.94
N ALA A 169 -4.94 12.74 -8.66
CA ALA A 169 -4.15 11.65 -8.08
C ALA A 169 -4.95 10.33 -8.14
N ASN A 170 -6.20 10.34 -7.66
CA ASN A 170 -7.08 9.17 -7.71
C ASN A 170 -7.25 8.64 -9.14
N LEU A 171 -7.46 9.53 -10.12
CA LEU A 171 -7.64 9.16 -11.52
C LEU A 171 -6.34 8.61 -12.13
N ALA A 172 -5.19 9.22 -11.88
CA ALA A 172 -3.91 8.79 -12.42
C ALA A 172 -3.47 7.44 -11.85
N GLU A 173 -3.71 7.20 -10.56
CA GLU A 173 -3.39 5.94 -9.88
C GLU A 173 -4.29 4.79 -10.37
N SER A 174 -5.55 5.09 -10.72
CA SER A 174 -6.54 4.07 -11.09
C SER A 174 -6.76 3.91 -12.61
N CYS A 175 -6.16 4.75 -13.45
CA CYS A 175 -6.42 4.75 -14.89
C CYS A 175 -5.21 5.22 -15.71
N SER A 176 -4.61 4.31 -16.48
CA SER A 176 -3.46 4.59 -17.35
C SER A 176 -3.75 5.65 -18.42
N LEU A 177 -4.99 5.71 -18.93
CA LEU A 177 -5.40 6.78 -19.85
C LEU A 177 -5.40 8.14 -19.17
N ALA A 178 -5.84 8.22 -17.90
CA ALA A 178 -5.81 9.47 -17.14
C ALA A 178 -4.38 9.92 -16.89
N LEU A 179 -3.50 9.00 -16.47
CA LEU A 179 -2.06 9.25 -16.32
C LEU A 179 -1.47 9.82 -17.62
N ALA A 180 -1.71 9.17 -18.77
CA ALA A 180 -1.23 9.64 -20.07
C ALA A 180 -1.76 11.03 -20.43
N GLN A 181 -3.05 11.31 -20.23
CA GLN A 181 -3.66 12.62 -20.50
C GLN A 181 -3.07 13.73 -19.61
N ILE A 182 -2.80 13.44 -18.34
CA ILE A 182 -2.18 14.40 -17.41
C ILE A 182 -0.71 14.65 -17.79
N THR A 183 0.03 13.60 -18.14
CA THR A 183 1.43 13.69 -18.60
C THR A 183 1.57 14.53 -19.88
N GLN A 184 0.60 14.46 -20.80
CA GLN A 184 0.54 15.34 -21.97
C GLN A 184 0.41 16.83 -21.59
N GLN A 185 -0.19 17.13 -20.44
CA GLN A 185 -0.37 18.49 -19.91
C GLN A 185 0.71 18.90 -18.90
N ARG A 186 1.80 18.13 -18.76
CA ARG A 186 2.88 18.36 -17.79
C ARG A 186 3.45 19.78 -17.77
N ASN A 187 3.53 20.44 -18.94
CA ASN A 187 4.03 21.81 -19.09
C ASN A 187 3.16 22.87 -18.39
N LEU A 188 1.91 22.54 -18.04
CA LEU A 188 1.04 23.36 -17.21
C LEU A 188 0.95 22.83 -15.77
N VAL A 189 0.76 21.51 -15.62
CA VAL A 189 0.49 20.88 -14.32
C VAL A 189 1.71 20.91 -13.41
N LEU A 190 2.90 20.51 -13.89
CA LEU A 190 4.09 20.47 -13.05
C LEU A 190 4.48 21.86 -12.51
N PRO A 191 4.58 22.93 -13.33
CA PRO A 191 4.84 24.27 -12.80
C PRO A 191 3.79 24.73 -11.79
N ALA A 192 2.52 24.35 -11.99
CA ALA A 192 1.43 24.67 -11.08
C ALA A 192 1.60 23.98 -9.72
N LEU A 193 1.97 22.70 -9.70
CA LEU A 193 2.27 21.96 -8.47
C LEU A 193 3.46 22.58 -7.73
N ILE A 194 4.58 22.83 -8.43
CA ILE A 194 5.78 23.45 -7.85
C ILE A 194 5.46 24.82 -7.22
N LYS A 195 4.59 25.63 -7.83
CA LYS A 195 4.15 26.92 -7.26
C LYS A 195 3.28 26.78 -6.01
N CYS A 196 2.56 25.68 -5.85
CA CYS A 196 1.70 25.44 -4.69
C CYS A 196 2.48 24.94 -3.46
N LEU A 197 3.58 24.21 -3.67
CA LEU A 197 4.43 23.66 -2.61
C LEU A 197 4.96 24.69 -1.59
N PRO A 198 5.39 25.92 -1.94
CA PRO A 198 5.85 26.90 -0.96
C PRO A 198 4.73 27.65 -0.21
N VAL A 199 3.45 27.43 -0.55
CA VAL A 199 2.31 28.19 0.01
C VAL A 199 1.93 27.68 1.40
N LYS A 200 2.68 28.10 2.43
CA LYS A 200 2.49 27.70 3.84
C LYS A 200 1.08 27.95 4.40
N ALA A 201 0.33 28.88 3.80
CA ALA A 201 -1.04 29.19 4.21
C ALA A 201 -2.06 28.09 3.86
N ALA A 202 -1.67 27.08 3.07
CA ALA A 202 -2.55 26.03 2.55
C ALA A 202 -1.92 24.63 2.67
N PRO A 203 -1.74 24.09 3.90
CA PRO A 203 -1.07 22.80 4.12
C PRO A 203 -1.76 21.61 3.45
N SER A 204 -3.10 21.60 3.40
CA SER A 204 -3.84 20.54 2.70
C SER A 204 -3.57 20.55 1.19
N MET A 205 -3.52 21.74 0.58
CA MET A 205 -3.16 21.89 -0.84
C MET A 205 -1.73 21.44 -1.11
N GLN A 206 -0.78 21.77 -0.22
CA GLN A 206 0.61 21.31 -0.34
C GLN A 206 0.67 19.77 -0.32
N MET A 207 -0.07 19.15 0.59
CA MET A 207 -0.15 17.68 0.69
C MET A 207 -0.68 17.04 -0.59
N GLU A 208 -1.83 17.49 -1.09
CA GLU A 208 -2.42 16.92 -2.30
C GLU A 208 -1.57 17.20 -3.55
N ALA A 209 -0.86 18.33 -3.59
CA ALA A 209 0.11 18.60 -4.65
C ALA A 209 1.29 17.61 -4.62
N SER A 210 1.85 17.33 -3.44
CA SER A 210 2.94 16.35 -3.29
C SER A 210 2.48 14.92 -3.59
N LYS A 211 1.25 14.54 -3.20
CA LYS A 211 0.68 13.22 -3.56
C LYS A 211 0.51 13.05 -5.06
N LEU A 212 -0.03 14.06 -5.74
CA LEU A 212 -0.14 14.03 -7.20
C LEU A 212 1.25 13.94 -7.85
N MET A 213 2.24 14.67 -7.32
CA MET A 213 3.62 14.54 -7.80
C MET A 213 4.18 13.14 -7.62
N LEU A 214 3.93 12.49 -6.49
CA LEU A 214 4.35 11.10 -6.22
C LEU A 214 3.79 10.16 -7.29
N VAL A 215 2.46 10.17 -7.48
CA VAL A 215 1.79 9.32 -8.47
C VAL A 215 2.31 9.59 -9.88
N LEU A 216 2.49 10.86 -10.27
CA LEU A 216 2.93 11.20 -11.61
C LEU A 216 4.42 10.96 -11.86
N SER A 217 5.23 10.83 -10.81
CA SER A 217 6.66 10.53 -10.91
C SER A 217 6.96 9.04 -11.03
N ASP A 218 6.02 8.18 -10.65
CA ASP A 218 6.17 6.73 -10.72
C ASP A 218 6.16 6.25 -12.17
N ASN A 219 7.24 5.59 -12.60
CA ASN A 219 7.46 5.07 -13.96
C ASN A 219 7.04 6.02 -15.09
N ASN A 220 7.39 7.31 -14.97
CA ASN A 220 7.02 8.35 -15.94
C ASN A 220 8.21 9.22 -16.39
N PRO A 221 9.00 8.75 -17.38
CA PRO A 221 10.19 9.46 -17.84
C PRO A 221 9.92 10.88 -18.34
N GLU A 222 8.83 11.11 -19.09
CA GLU A 222 8.49 12.44 -19.63
C GLU A 222 8.25 13.48 -18.53
N TRP A 223 7.70 13.04 -17.39
CA TRP A 223 7.49 13.88 -16.21
C TRP A 223 8.80 14.11 -15.46
N ASN A 224 9.55 13.04 -15.22
CA ASN A 224 10.77 13.08 -14.42
C ASN A 224 11.91 13.86 -15.10
N ASP A 225 12.04 13.73 -16.42
CA ASP A 225 13.01 14.49 -17.22
C ASP A 225 12.78 15.99 -17.13
N LEU A 226 11.50 16.42 -17.05
CA LEU A 226 11.16 17.83 -16.93
C LEU A 226 11.56 18.41 -15.56
N ILE A 227 11.45 17.62 -14.49
CA ILE A 227 11.96 17.99 -13.17
C ILE A 227 13.49 18.06 -13.19
N ASN A 228 14.14 17.05 -13.78
CA ASN A 228 15.60 16.97 -13.86
C ASN A 228 16.23 18.10 -14.70
N ALA A 229 15.56 18.52 -15.77
CA ALA A 229 16.01 19.62 -16.61
C ALA A 229 15.86 21.01 -15.95
N ASN A 230 15.09 21.12 -14.85
CA ASN A 230 14.76 22.42 -14.25
C ASN A 230 15.29 22.55 -12.81
N VAL A 231 16.45 23.21 -12.69
CA VAL A 231 17.12 23.48 -11.40
C VAL A 231 16.21 24.20 -10.40
N SER A 232 15.31 25.09 -10.86
CA SER A 232 14.40 25.80 -9.94
C SER A 232 13.37 24.87 -9.29
N TYR A 233 12.97 23.79 -9.97
CA TYR A 233 12.06 22.79 -9.42
C TYR A 233 12.77 21.96 -8.37
N GLN A 234 13.97 21.47 -8.68
CA GLN A 234 14.82 20.76 -7.72
C GLN A 234 15.09 21.61 -6.46
N GLN A 235 15.39 22.89 -6.62
CA GLN A 235 15.58 23.81 -5.49
C GLN A 235 14.33 23.98 -4.64
N THR A 236 13.14 24.06 -5.25
CA THR A 236 11.87 24.19 -4.51
C THR A 236 11.59 22.93 -3.69
N LEU A 237 11.80 21.75 -4.28
CA LEU A 237 11.66 20.46 -3.58
C LEU A 237 12.65 20.37 -2.43
N LEU A 238 13.91 20.73 -2.66
CA LEU A 238 14.94 20.72 -1.62
C LEU A 238 14.61 21.66 -0.46
N GLN A 239 14.13 22.88 -0.75
CA GLN A 239 13.70 23.83 0.29
C GLN A 239 12.55 23.29 1.14
N LEU A 240 11.57 22.63 0.50
CA LEU A 240 10.49 21.98 1.22
C LEU A 240 11.00 20.85 2.12
N LEU A 241 11.92 20.01 1.61
CA LEU A 241 12.52 18.90 2.35
C LEU A 241 13.37 19.38 3.53
N GLN A 242 14.08 20.50 3.39
CA GLN A 242 15.00 21.02 4.42
C GLN A 242 14.33 21.92 5.45
N SER A 243 13.11 22.41 5.19
CA SER A 243 12.41 23.32 6.10
C SER A 243 11.70 22.54 7.22
N PRO A 244 12.14 22.69 8.49
CA PRO A 244 11.56 21.97 9.63
C PRO A 244 10.15 22.44 10.00
N GLU A 245 9.70 23.57 9.44
CA GLU A 245 8.34 24.10 9.64
C GLU A 245 7.28 23.31 8.87
N HIS A 246 7.68 22.56 7.84
CA HIS A 246 6.74 21.72 7.09
C HIS A 246 6.45 20.42 7.85
N ASN A 247 5.20 19.96 7.72
CA ASN A 247 4.74 18.70 8.29
C ASN A 247 5.60 17.52 7.79
N MET A 248 5.90 16.57 8.67
CA MET A 248 6.74 15.41 8.35
C MET A 248 6.16 14.56 7.21
N SER A 249 4.84 14.30 7.21
CA SER A 249 4.16 13.56 6.15
C SER A 249 4.31 14.24 4.78
N LEU A 250 4.26 15.57 4.73
CA LEU A 250 4.47 16.32 3.48
C LEU A 250 5.90 16.13 2.96
N ARG A 251 6.88 16.20 3.87
CA ARG A 251 8.30 16.00 3.53
C ARG A 251 8.53 14.58 3.05
N LEU A 252 8.02 13.56 3.75
CA LEU A 252 8.13 12.16 3.34
C LEU A 252 7.45 11.88 2.00
N THR A 253 6.23 12.38 1.78
CA THR A 253 5.52 12.23 0.49
C THR A 253 6.34 12.84 -0.64
N THR A 254 7.00 13.98 -0.38
CA THR A 254 7.90 14.61 -1.35
C THR A 254 9.17 13.79 -1.58
N ILE A 255 9.72 13.12 -0.55
CA ILE A 255 10.83 12.18 -0.73
C ILE A 255 10.42 11.04 -1.65
N GLY A 256 9.22 10.47 -1.45
CA GLY A 256 8.68 9.44 -2.34
C GLY A 256 8.71 9.88 -3.82
N ALA A 257 8.28 11.10 -4.12
CA ALA A 257 8.34 11.62 -5.49
C ALA A 257 9.78 11.85 -6.00
N VAL A 258 10.70 12.23 -5.10
CA VAL A 258 12.10 12.52 -5.44
C VAL A 258 12.89 11.26 -5.72
N ILE A 259 12.63 10.15 -5.01
CA ILE A 259 13.35 8.89 -5.23
C ILE A 259 13.01 8.23 -6.57
N ASN A 260 11.85 8.56 -7.15
CA ASN A 260 11.43 8.12 -8.48
C ASN A 260 12.15 8.86 -9.62
N LEU A 261 12.91 9.93 -9.32
CA LEU A 261 13.64 10.66 -10.35
C LEU A 261 14.87 9.87 -10.85
N PRO A 262 15.17 9.89 -12.16
CA PRO A 262 16.32 9.21 -12.73
C PRO A 262 17.63 9.57 -12.01
N GLY A 263 18.38 8.55 -11.61
CA GLY A 263 19.67 8.70 -10.91
C GLY A 263 19.59 9.21 -9.46
N ALA A 264 18.39 9.37 -8.89
CA ALA A 264 18.24 9.85 -7.51
C ALA A 264 18.92 8.93 -6.48
N LEU A 265 18.80 7.61 -6.67
CA LEU A 265 19.38 6.59 -5.80
C LEU A 265 20.86 6.29 -6.09
N GLU A 266 21.40 6.81 -7.18
CA GLU A 266 22.83 6.69 -7.55
C GLU A 266 23.66 7.87 -7.01
N ASN A 267 23.00 8.93 -6.53
CA ASN A 267 23.64 10.15 -6.06
C ASN A 267 23.76 10.20 -4.54
N ALA A 268 24.95 9.88 -4.02
CA ALA A 268 25.24 9.87 -2.58
C ALA A 268 24.95 11.21 -1.89
N ALA A 269 25.27 12.32 -2.55
CA ALA A 269 25.01 13.66 -2.01
C ALA A 269 23.51 13.96 -1.98
N GLY A 270 22.77 13.49 -2.98
CA GLY A 270 21.30 13.57 -3.02
C GLY A 270 20.66 12.81 -1.86
N ILE A 271 21.02 11.54 -1.69
CA ILE A 271 20.54 10.69 -0.60
C ILE A 271 20.86 11.31 0.78
N ALA A 272 22.07 11.86 0.95
CA ALA A 272 22.47 12.51 2.20
C ALA A 272 21.56 13.68 2.61
N LEU A 273 20.89 14.35 1.66
CA LEU A 273 19.93 15.42 1.93
C LEU A 273 18.57 14.87 2.42
N LEU A 274 18.26 13.61 2.12
CA LEU A 274 17.03 12.92 2.52
C LEU A 274 17.14 12.30 3.92
N LEU A 275 18.35 11.85 4.30
CA LEU A 275 18.61 11.12 5.54
C LEU A 275 18.08 11.80 6.81
N PRO A 276 18.22 13.12 7.03
CA PRO A 276 17.71 13.74 8.26
C PRO A 276 16.20 13.58 8.44
N VAL A 277 15.44 13.58 7.33
CA VAL A 277 13.97 13.41 7.35
C VAL A 277 13.64 11.95 7.61
N LEU A 278 14.27 11.03 6.88
CA LEU A 278 14.07 9.59 7.00
C LEU A 278 14.41 9.11 8.41
N SER A 279 15.60 9.46 8.91
CA SER A 279 16.05 9.12 10.27
C SER A 279 15.14 9.69 11.36
N SER A 280 14.55 10.87 11.14
CA SER A 280 13.59 11.45 12.09
C SER A 280 12.23 10.74 12.03
N ALA A 281 11.80 10.29 10.86
CA ALA A 281 10.52 9.60 10.69
C ALA A 281 10.53 8.20 11.33
N VAL A 282 11.66 7.50 11.23
CA VAL A 282 11.83 6.14 11.80
C VAL A 282 12.47 6.15 13.20
N ALA A 283 12.55 7.32 13.83
CA ALA A 283 13.00 7.43 15.22
C ALA A 283 11.97 6.80 16.15
N TYR A 284 12.27 5.61 16.67
CA TYR A 284 11.35 4.82 17.48
C TYR A 284 11.75 4.79 18.95
N ASP A 285 11.01 5.52 19.80
CA ASP A 285 11.10 5.40 21.25
C ASP A 285 10.05 4.41 21.76
N ALA A 286 10.47 3.18 22.06
CA ALA A 286 9.56 2.11 22.49
C ALA A 286 8.69 2.48 23.70
N VAL A 287 9.26 3.19 24.68
CA VAL A 287 8.53 3.57 25.89
C VAL A 287 7.51 4.66 25.58
N GLY A 288 7.91 5.67 24.81
CA GLY A 288 7.03 6.74 24.35
C GLY A 288 5.88 6.22 23.48
N VAL A 289 6.16 5.31 22.55
CA VAL A 289 5.15 4.73 21.64
C VAL A 289 4.12 3.91 22.42
N VAL A 290 4.55 3.06 23.35
CA VAL A 290 3.62 2.28 24.20
C VAL A 290 2.74 3.20 25.06
N SER A 291 3.33 4.26 25.63
CA SER A 291 2.60 5.26 26.42
C SER A 291 1.55 5.99 25.56
N GLN A 292 1.91 6.43 24.36
CA GLN A 292 0.97 7.08 23.43
C GLN A 292 -0.14 6.13 22.97
N ALA A 293 0.19 4.87 22.67
CA ALA A 293 -0.78 3.86 22.29
C ALA A 293 -1.82 3.62 23.41
N GLN A 294 -1.37 3.53 24.66
CA GLN A 294 -2.26 3.35 25.81
C GLN A 294 -3.21 4.55 25.98
N LEU A 295 -2.68 5.77 25.87
CA LEU A 295 -3.50 7.00 25.95
C LEU A 295 -4.51 7.09 24.80
N ALA A 296 -4.11 6.73 23.57
CA ALA A 296 -5.00 6.68 22.42
C ALA A 296 -6.09 5.61 22.62
N SER A 297 -5.71 4.43 23.10
CA SER A 297 -6.62 3.32 23.42
C SER A 297 -7.68 3.71 24.45
N GLU A 298 -7.30 4.39 25.53
CA GLU A 298 -8.23 4.91 26.54
C GLU A 298 -9.14 6.02 26.00
N SER A 299 -8.69 6.74 24.96
CA SER A 299 -9.43 7.83 24.33
C SER A 299 -10.49 7.34 23.33
N VAL A 300 -10.33 6.16 22.72
CA VAL A 300 -11.28 5.62 21.72
C VAL A 300 -12.73 5.57 22.22
N PRO A 301 -13.06 4.93 23.36
CA PRO A 301 -14.44 4.86 23.83
C PRO A 301 -15.04 6.25 24.13
N ILE A 302 -14.22 7.18 24.63
CA ILE A 302 -14.64 8.56 24.93
C ILE A 302 -15.05 9.29 23.65
N ALA A 303 -14.25 9.14 22.58
CA ALA A 303 -14.55 9.74 21.29
C ALA A 303 -15.82 9.13 20.65
N ALA A 304 -16.03 7.82 20.79
CA ALA A 304 -17.19 7.12 20.24
C ALA A 304 -18.50 7.52 20.94
N GLU A 305 -18.51 7.64 22.27
CA GLU A 305 -19.69 8.07 23.03
C GLU A 305 -20.14 9.49 22.65
N ALA A 306 -19.20 10.39 22.38
CA ALA A 306 -19.50 11.75 21.95
C ALA A 306 -20.17 11.81 20.57
N MET A 307 -19.76 10.95 19.63
CA MET A 307 -20.40 10.85 18.31
C MET A 307 -21.82 10.29 18.42
N GLY A 308 -22.05 9.27 19.24
CA GLY A 308 -23.39 8.71 19.48
C GLY A 308 -24.33 9.67 20.22
N ASN A 309 -23.81 10.48 21.14
CA ASN A 309 -24.60 11.46 21.88
C ASN A 309 -24.90 12.72 21.06
N ALA A 310 -24.05 13.11 20.10
CA ALA A 310 -24.28 14.24 19.21
C ALA A 310 -25.56 14.09 18.35
N GLU A 311 -26.02 12.85 18.10
CA GLU A 311 -27.29 12.56 17.43
C GLU A 311 -28.53 12.78 18.32
N ILE A 312 -28.34 12.95 19.64
CA ILE A 312 -29.42 12.95 20.65
C ILE A 312 -29.60 14.33 21.34
N ILE A 313 -28.67 15.29 21.15
CA ILE A 313 -28.68 16.55 21.91
C ILE A 313 -29.86 17.46 21.50
N SER A 314 -30.79 17.63 22.43
CA SER A 314 -31.80 18.69 22.43
C SER A 314 -31.18 20.04 22.80
N GLU A 315 -31.78 21.15 22.34
CA GLU A 315 -31.34 22.57 22.44
C GLU A 315 -31.12 23.16 23.86
N THR A 316 -30.82 22.36 24.88
CA THR A 316 -30.51 22.84 26.23
C THR A 316 -29.03 22.63 26.54
N GLU A 317 -28.24 23.70 26.43
CA GLU A 317 -26.81 23.74 26.76
C GLU A 317 -26.61 23.72 28.30
N ASP A 318 -26.46 22.53 28.90
CA ASP A 318 -26.04 22.40 30.29
C ASP A 318 -24.49 22.40 30.41
N ASP A 319 -23.93 22.89 31.52
CA ASP A 319 -22.47 22.92 31.78
C ASP A 319 -21.79 21.53 31.69
N ALA A 320 -22.56 20.46 31.93
CA ALA A 320 -22.11 19.08 31.81
C ALA A 320 -21.83 18.67 30.35
N ASP A 321 -22.62 19.18 29.39
CA ASP A 321 -22.48 18.87 27.97
C ASP A 321 -21.23 19.52 27.38
N ARG A 322 -20.88 20.72 27.86
CA ARG A 322 -19.63 21.40 27.46
C ARG A 322 -18.38 20.65 27.93
N ALA A 323 -18.38 20.17 29.18
CA ALA A 323 -17.25 19.40 29.71
C ALA A 323 -17.08 18.06 28.97
N ALA A 324 -18.19 17.41 28.61
CA ALA A 324 -18.16 16.20 27.78
C ALA A 324 -17.62 16.47 26.36
N LEU A 325 -18.04 17.58 25.73
CA LEU A 325 -17.55 17.98 24.41
C LEU A 325 -16.05 18.30 24.41
N GLU A 326 -15.55 18.99 25.45
CA GLU A 326 -14.12 19.26 25.61
C GLU A 326 -13.31 17.96 25.77
N ALA A 327 -13.80 17.02 26.57
CA ALA A 327 -13.18 15.71 26.75
C ALA A 327 -13.13 14.92 25.43
N ALA A 328 -14.22 14.95 24.66
CA ALA A 328 -14.32 14.30 23.35
C ALA A 328 -13.33 14.89 22.33
N ASN A 329 -13.25 16.21 22.24
CA ASN A 329 -12.31 16.89 21.34
C ASN A 329 -10.86 16.55 21.71
N LYS A 330 -10.54 16.47 23.00
CA LYS A 330 -9.22 16.05 23.47
C LYS A 330 -8.92 14.59 23.10
N ALA A 331 -9.88 13.70 23.32
CA ALA A 331 -9.78 12.28 22.97
C ALA A 331 -9.54 12.09 21.46
N GLN A 332 -10.33 12.77 20.62
CA GLN A 332 -10.17 12.77 19.16
C GLN A 332 -8.79 13.30 18.74
N HIS A 333 -8.31 14.37 19.38
CA HIS A 333 -6.96 14.88 19.10
C HIS A 333 -5.88 13.86 19.45
N THR A 334 -5.98 13.18 20.60
CA THR A 334 -5.03 12.13 21.01
C THR A 334 -5.00 10.98 20.00
N ILE A 335 -6.17 10.49 19.56
CA ILE A 335 -6.28 9.42 18.56
C ILE A 335 -5.67 9.89 17.22
N LYS A 336 -5.99 11.12 16.80
CA LYS A 336 -5.48 11.69 15.55
C LYS A 336 -3.96 11.79 15.56
N THR A 337 -3.37 12.31 16.65
CA THR A 337 -1.91 12.39 16.80
C THR A 337 -1.26 11.01 16.77
N TRP A 338 -1.87 10.01 17.42
CA TRP A 338 -1.40 8.63 17.32
C TRP A 338 -1.39 8.13 15.87
N LYS A 339 -2.51 8.26 15.15
CA LYS A 339 -2.63 7.84 13.74
C LYS A 339 -1.65 8.59 12.83
N GLU A 340 -1.43 9.88 13.06
CA GLU A 340 -0.43 10.68 12.33
C GLU A 340 1.00 10.15 12.58
N ASN A 341 1.35 9.81 13.82
CA ASN A 341 2.66 9.25 14.15
C ASN A 341 2.87 7.86 13.54
N VAL A 342 1.85 6.99 13.60
CA VAL A 342 1.86 5.68 12.94
C VAL A 342 2.09 5.86 11.44
N HIS A 343 1.34 6.76 10.79
CA HIS A 343 1.46 7.03 9.36
C HIS A 343 2.86 7.54 8.98
N VAL A 344 3.42 8.49 9.74
CA VAL A 344 4.79 9.01 9.52
C VAL A 344 5.82 7.89 9.63
N LEU A 345 5.72 7.06 10.66
CA LEU A 345 6.62 5.93 10.86
C LEU A 345 6.52 4.95 9.69
N THR A 346 5.31 4.49 9.35
CA THR A 346 5.10 3.48 8.31
C THR A 346 5.51 3.98 6.93
N LEU A 347 5.24 5.25 6.60
CA LEU A 347 5.67 5.85 5.35
C LEU A 347 7.20 5.99 5.27
N GLY A 348 7.85 6.35 6.39
CA GLY A 348 9.31 6.37 6.46
C GLY A 348 9.94 4.99 6.23
N LEU A 349 9.37 3.94 6.83
CA LEU A 349 9.81 2.56 6.66
C LEU A 349 9.62 2.08 5.22
N GLU A 350 8.48 2.39 4.60
CA GLU A 350 8.17 2.06 3.21
C GLU A 350 9.16 2.73 2.25
N ILE A 351 9.41 4.04 2.40
CA ILE A 351 10.37 4.75 1.55
C ILE A 351 11.77 4.14 1.65
N ILE A 352 12.25 3.86 2.87
CA ILE A 352 13.57 3.21 3.06
C ILE A 352 13.60 1.83 2.39
N SER A 353 12.53 1.05 2.55
CA SER A 353 12.40 -0.27 1.92
C SER A 353 12.46 -0.19 0.39
N ASN A 354 11.78 0.79 -0.20
CA ASN A 354 11.74 1.01 -1.66
C ASN A 354 13.09 1.50 -2.19
N MET A 355 13.80 2.36 -1.45
CA MET A 355 15.16 2.79 -1.82
C MET A 355 16.20 1.65 -1.85
N LEU A 356 15.85 0.49 -1.29
CA LEU A 356 16.67 -0.72 -1.26
C LEU A 356 16.13 -1.83 -2.17
N ALA A 357 14.97 -1.64 -2.79
CA ALA A 357 14.46 -2.57 -3.78
C ALA A 357 15.42 -2.59 -4.98
N LEU A 358 15.69 -3.78 -5.50
CA LEU A 358 16.42 -3.92 -6.76
C LEU A 358 15.45 -3.54 -7.89
N ASP A 359 15.94 -2.74 -8.82
CA ASP A 359 15.23 -2.46 -10.07
C ASP A 359 15.27 -3.75 -10.89
N ASP A 360 14.22 -4.57 -10.79
CA ASP A 360 13.98 -5.69 -11.69
C ASP A 360 13.59 -5.06 -13.03
N GLY A 361 14.60 -4.67 -13.82
CA GLY A 361 14.41 -3.91 -15.04
C GLY A 361 13.35 -4.54 -15.96
N GLU A 362 12.54 -3.68 -16.56
CA GLU A 362 11.47 -4.00 -17.52
C GLU A 362 12.02 -4.69 -18.79
N ASP A 363 12.45 -5.95 -18.70
CA ASP A 363 12.61 -6.85 -19.86
C ASP A 363 11.41 -7.83 -19.91
N ASP A 364 10.21 -7.26 -19.94
CA ASP A 364 8.91 -7.93 -19.74
C ASP A 364 8.36 -8.67 -20.98
N GLU A 365 9.13 -8.82 -22.06
CA GLU A 365 8.66 -9.38 -23.35
C GLU A 365 9.22 -10.76 -23.73
N GLU A 366 10.00 -11.45 -22.90
CA GLU A 366 10.77 -12.60 -23.41
C GLU A 366 10.12 -13.99 -23.30
N TRP A 367 9.10 -14.22 -22.44
CA TRP A 367 8.46 -15.56 -22.29
C TRP A 367 7.23 -15.81 -23.17
N GLY A 368 7.27 -15.39 -24.44
CA GLY A 368 6.14 -15.45 -25.39
C GLY A 368 5.72 -16.86 -25.83
N SER A 369 6.57 -17.88 -25.67
CA SER A 369 6.29 -19.26 -26.07
C SER A 369 5.91 -20.20 -24.91
N ASP A 370 5.15 -21.25 -25.24
CA ASP A 370 4.73 -22.33 -24.33
C ASP A 370 5.39 -23.68 -24.67
N ASP A 371 6.26 -23.73 -25.67
CA ASP A 371 7.09 -24.89 -26.01
C ASP A 371 8.47 -24.81 -25.36
N GLU A 372 9.15 -25.95 -25.28
CA GLU A 372 10.47 -26.04 -24.62
C GLU A 372 11.53 -25.23 -25.36
N GLU A 373 11.49 -25.18 -26.69
CA GLU A 373 12.47 -24.48 -27.52
C GLU A 373 12.37 -22.96 -27.34
N GLY A 374 11.17 -22.38 -27.40
CA GLY A 374 10.99 -20.94 -27.16
C GLY A 374 11.21 -20.53 -25.71
N MET A 375 10.96 -21.43 -24.74
CA MET A 375 11.35 -21.22 -23.34
C MET A 375 12.87 -21.22 -23.15
N GLU A 376 13.59 -22.07 -23.89
CA GLU A 376 15.06 -22.16 -23.84
C GLU A 376 15.72 -20.90 -24.44
N GLU A 377 15.17 -20.38 -25.54
CA GLU A 377 15.60 -19.12 -26.16
C GLU A 377 15.43 -17.93 -25.21
N ALA A 378 14.27 -17.83 -24.54
CA ALA A 378 14.00 -16.80 -23.53
C ALA A 378 14.97 -16.87 -22.35
N ALA A 379 15.18 -18.06 -21.79
CA ALA A 379 16.09 -18.27 -20.67
C ALA A 379 17.55 -17.88 -20.99
N GLN A 380 17.99 -18.06 -22.25
CA GLN A 380 19.34 -17.69 -22.67
C GLN A 380 19.55 -16.17 -22.77
N SER A 381 18.51 -15.41 -23.07
CA SER A 381 18.56 -13.94 -23.08
C SER A 381 18.71 -13.38 -21.65
N LEU A 382 18.08 -14.04 -20.67
CA LEU A 382 18.06 -13.63 -19.26
C LEU A 382 19.30 -14.05 -18.44
N ALA A 383 20.13 -14.98 -18.91
CA ALA A 383 21.21 -15.61 -18.14
C ALA A 383 22.41 -14.70 -17.75
N GLY A 384 22.31 -13.37 -17.95
CA GLY A 384 23.36 -12.39 -17.69
C GLY A 384 23.17 -11.49 -16.47
N GLN A 385 22.04 -11.57 -15.76
CA GLN A 385 21.73 -10.72 -14.61
C GLN A 385 21.77 -11.54 -13.32
N ASP A 386 22.82 -11.38 -12.50
CA ASP A 386 22.88 -11.97 -11.15
C ASP A 386 22.55 -10.88 -10.10
N PRO A 387 21.27 -10.74 -9.67
CA PRO A 387 20.78 -9.55 -8.95
C PRO A 387 21.33 -9.45 -7.52
N LEU A 388 21.66 -10.58 -6.90
CA LEU A 388 22.10 -10.62 -5.50
C LEU A 388 23.51 -10.04 -5.29
N SER A 389 24.34 -10.02 -6.34
CA SER A 389 25.70 -9.48 -6.25
C SER A 389 25.74 -7.93 -6.25
N SER A 390 24.72 -7.26 -6.80
CA SER A 390 24.65 -5.79 -6.93
C SER A 390 24.02 -5.10 -5.71
N ALA A 391 23.10 -5.76 -5.00
CA ALA A 391 22.36 -5.19 -3.86
C ALA A 391 23.24 -4.75 -2.69
N ASN A 392 24.29 -5.52 -2.40
CA ASN A 392 25.21 -5.29 -1.28
C ASN A 392 26.06 -4.01 -1.41
N GLN A 393 25.90 -3.22 -2.48
CA GLN A 393 26.76 -2.06 -2.78
C GLN A 393 26.01 -0.84 -3.32
N SER A 394 24.67 -0.80 -3.30
CA SER A 394 23.95 0.39 -3.75
C SER A 394 24.35 1.63 -2.95
N VAL A 395 24.25 2.81 -3.56
CA VAL A 395 24.62 4.07 -2.87
C VAL A 395 23.67 4.34 -1.70
N ALA A 396 22.39 3.95 -1.84
CA ALA A 396 21.41 3.98 -0.76
C ALA A 396 21.83 3.08 0.42
N SER A 397 22.26 1.83 0.18
CA SER A 397 22.67 0.92 1.25
C SER A 397 23.88 1.46 2.02
N GLN A 398 24.87 2.02 1.32
CA GLN A 398 26.05 2.65 1.93
C GLN A 398 25.68 3.86 2.81
N ALA A 399 24.73 4.68 2.35
CA ALA A 399 24.24 5.82 3.09
C ALA A 399 23.50 5.39 4.37
N PHE A 400 22.65 4.37 4.29
CA PHE A 400 21.93 3.82 5.45
C PHE A 400 22.87 3.14 6.46
N ALA A 401 23.90 2.44 5.99
CA ALA A 401 24.94 1.88 6.85
C ALA A 401 25.67 2.96 7.65
N SER A 402 25.99 4.09 7.00
CA SER A 402 26.65 5.24 7.65
C SER A 402 25.80 5.86 8.76
N GLU A 403 24.47 5.88 8.61
CA GLU A 403 23.50 6.35 9.61
C GLU A 403 23.10 5.28 10.66
N LYS A 404 23.70 4.08 10.58
CA LYS A 404 23.37 2.92 11.42
C LYS A 404 21.88 2.56 11.36
N MET A 405 21.28 2.68 10.18
CA MET A 405 19.84 2.45 9.99
C MET A 405 19.44 1.03 10.38
N LEU A 406 20.25 0.03 10.02
CA LEU A 406 20.02 -1.38 10.39
C LEU A 406 19.94 -1.56 11.91
N ALA A 407 20.84 -0.92 12.67
CA ALA A 407 20.84 -1.02 14.13
C ALA A 407 19.58 -0.40 14.76
N ARG A 408 19.11 0.73 14.22
CA ARG A 408 17.86 1.38 14.65
C ARG A 408 16.65 0.49 14.35
N MET A 409 16.61 -0.08 13.16
CA MET A 409 15.56 -0.99 12.72
C MET A 409 15.49 -2.24 13.61
N TYR A 410 16.64 -2.83 13.93
CA TYR A 410 16.70 -3.98 14.83
C TYR A 410 16.19 -3.65 16.23
N ALA A 411 16.56 -2.50 16.80
CA ALA A 411 16.06 -2.06 18.10
C ALA A 411 14.53 -1.87 18.10
N MET A 412 13.98 -1.32 17.02
CA MET A 412 12.52 -1.21 16.84
C MET A 412 11.86 -2.59 16.75
N LEU A 413 12.41 -3.52 15.96
CA LEU A 413 11.89 -4.89 15.88
C LEU A 413 11.86 -5.59 17.24
N GLN A 414 12.90 -5.42 18.06
CA GLN A 414 12.93 -5.95 19.43
C GLN A 414 11.78 -5.40 20.27
N ALA A 415 11.47 -4.12 20.14
CA ALA A 415 10.35 -3.48 20.83
C ALA A 415 8.97 -3.93 20.31
N LEU A 416 8.89 -4.39 19.06
CA LEU A 416 7.66 -4.83 18.42
C LEU A 416 7.36 -6.33 18.60
N VAL A 417 8.27 -7.13 19.17
CA VAL A 417 8.05 -8.58 19.38
C VAL A 417 6.76 -8.83 20.15
N VAL A 418 6.51 -8.04 21.19
CA VAL A 418 5.31 -8.12 22.04
C VAL A 418 4.65 -6.76 22.09
N ILE A 419 3.34 -6.71 21.84
CA ILE A 419 2.54 -5.49 21.97
C ILE A 419 1.74 -5.53 23.28
N PRO A 420 1.33 -4.38 23.83
CA PRO A 420 0.52 -4.35 25.05
C PRO A 420 -0.81 -5.10 24.85
N PRO A 421 -1.17 -6.06 25.74
CA PRO A 421 -2.30 -6.98 25.50
C PRO A 421 -3.69 -6.35 25.72
N THR A 422 -3.77 -5.14 26.27
CA THR A 422 -5.01 -4.49 26.71
C THR A 422 -5.40 -3.29 25.85
N LEU A 423 -4.85 -3.18 24.64
CA LEU A 423 -5.17 -2.08 23.72
C LEU A 423 -6.54 -2.30 23.07
N HIS A 424 -7.21 -1.18 22.77
CA HIS A 424 -8.36 -1.15 21.89
C HIS A 424 -8.00 -1.73 20.52
N ALA A 425 -8.92 -2.46 19.88
CA ALA A 425 -8.67 -3.17 18.62
C ALA A 425 -8.04 -2.26 17.54
N ASP A 426 -8.64 -1.09 17.28
CA ASP A 426 -8.13 -0.13 16.29
C ASP A 426 -6.70 0.36 16.53
N ILE A 427 -6.23 0.34 17.79
CA ILE A 427 -4.87 0.73 18.17
C ILE A 427 -3.93 -0.49 18.13
N ALA A 428 -4.44 -1.66 18.50
CA ALA A 428 -3.70 -2.92 18.34
C ALA A 428 -3.42 -3.23 16.86
N ASP A 429 -4.39 -2.95 15.97
CA ASP A 429 -4.25 -3.13 14.53
C ASP A 429 -3.17 -2.21 13.94
N ASP A 430 -2.98 -1.01 14.47
CA ASP A 430 -1.89 -0.12 14.05
C ASP A 430 -0.51 -0.75 14.30
N PHE A 431 -0.34 -1.52 15.38
CA PHE A 431 0.90 -2.27 15.59
C PHE A 431 1.09 -3.38 14.56
N GLY A 432 0.00 -3.94 14.02
CA GLY A 432 0.06 -4.83 12.86
C GLY A 432 0.70 -4.14 11.66
N VAL A 433 0.23 -2.93 11.33
CA VAL A 433 0.78 -2.12 10.24
C VAL A 433 2.26 -1.75 10.49
N ILE A 434 2.61 -1.37 11.71
CA ILE A 434 4.01 -1.06 12.07
C ILE A 434 4.88 -2.31 11.91
N ARG A 435 4.44 -3.49 12.40
CA ARG A 435 5.19 -4.75 12.28
C ARG A 435 5.40 -5.16 10.83
N GLU A 436 4.35 -5.10 10.01
CA GLU A 436 4.42 -5.38 8.58
C GLU A 436 5.53 -4.54 7.92
N ARG A 437 5.44 -3.21 8.05
CA ARG A 437 6.40 -2.30 7.41
C ARG A 437 7.81 -2.40 8.00
N ALA A 438 7.93 -2.62 9.32
CA ALA A 438 9.22 -2.79 9.98
C ALA A 438 9.92 -4.09 9.54
N CYS A 439 9.19 -5.20 9.43
CA CYS A 439 9.72 -6.47 8.97
C CYS A 439 10.17 -6.41 7.51
N SER A 440 9.37 -5.83 6.61
CA SER A 440 9.75 -5.65 5.20
C SER A 440 10.99 -4.76 5.06
N CYS A 441 11.00 -3.59 5.72
CA CYS A 441 12.16 -2.69 5.68
C CYS A 441 13.42 -3.35 6.26
N PHE A 442 13.28 -4.10 7.36
CA PHE A 442 14.38 -4.85 7.93
C PHE A 442 14.90 -5.94 6.99
N ALA A 443 14.03 -6.68 6.31
CA ALA A 443 14.43 -7.70 5.34
C ALA A 443 15.32 -7.09 4.25
N ASN A 444 14.89 -5.97 3.65
CA ASN A 444 15.65 -5.27 2.62
C ASN A 444 16.98 -4.71 3.15
N LEU A 445 17.00 -4.15 4.37
CA LEU A 445 18.23 -3.70 5.02
C LEU A 445 19.20 -4.86 5.29
N VAL A 446 18.72 -6.02 5.74
CA VAL A 446 19.55 -7.22 5.98
C VAL A 446 20.16 -7.74 4.68
N LEU A 447 19.37 -7.77 3.61
CA LEU A 447 19.83 -8.22 2.29
C LEU A 447 20.84 -7.26 1.67
N ALA A 448 20.69 -5.96 1.91
CA ALA A 448 21.61 -4.93 1.39
C ALA A 448 22.84 -4.67 2.26
N ALA A 449 22.82 -5.10 3.54
CA ALA A 449 23.90 -4.84 4.49
C ALA A 449 25.15 -5.67 4.20
N SER A 450 26.31 -5.05 4.38
CA SER A 450 27.58 -5.79 4.34
C SER A 450 27.69 -6.79 5.49
N ARG A 451 28.42 -7.90 5.28
CA ARG A 451 28.70 -8.88 6.33
C ARG A 451 29.24 -8.24 7.62
N ALA A 452 30.17 -7.30 7.48
CA ALA A 452 30.79 -6.63 8.62
C ALA A 452 29.78 -5.81 9.43
N GLU A 453 28.82 -5.18 8.77
CA GLU A 453 27.74 -4.46 9.43
C GLU A 453 26.79 -5.41 10.17
N LEU A 454 26.40 -6.52 9.54
CA LEU A 454 25.55 -7.55 10.16
C LEU A 454 26.17 -8.09 11.45
N GLU A 455 27.43 -8.57 11.36
CA GLU A 455 28.17 -9.15 12.50
C GLU A 455 28.42 -8.11 13.63
N ALA A 456 28.52 -6.83 13.29
CA ALA A 456 28.66 -5.74 14.27
C ALA A 456 27.33 -5.34 14.93
N THR A 457 26.19 -5.61 14.28
CA THR A 457 24.88 -5.12 14.73
C THR A 457 24.15 -6.14 15.60
N PHE A 458 24.09 -7.40 15.19
CA PHE A 458 23.33 -8.44 15.90
C PHE A 458 23.81 -9.87 15.60
N SER A 459 23.32 -10.82 16.40
CA SER A 459 23.39 -12.24 16.08
C SER A 459 22.18 -12.66 15.26
N LEU A 460 22.40 -13.31 14.11
CA LEU A 460 21.31 -13.85 13.27
C LEU A 460 20.39 -14.80 14.06
N THR A 461 20.95 -15.61 14.97
CA THR A 461 20.18 -16.49 15.87
C THR A 461 19.19 -15.71 16.74
N GLN A 462 19.61 -14.57 17.30
CA GLN A 462 18.72 -13.75 18.13
C GLN A 462 17.64 -13.07 17.29
N VAL A 463 17.98 -12.57 16.11
CA VAL A 463 17.00 -11.99 15.18
C VAL A 463 15.95 -13.02 14.79
N PHE A 464 16.39 -14.21 14.38
CA PHE A 464 15.52 -15.32 14.02
C PHE A 464 14.57 -15.68 15.18
N THR A 465 15.10 -15.79 16.41
CA THR A 465 14.29 -16.07 17.61
C THR A 465 13.24 -14.97 17.86
N ASN A 466 13.61 -13.70 17.72
CA ASN A 466 12.68 -12.58 17.91
C ASN A 466 11.56 -12.58 16.86
N LEU A 467 11.90 -12.82 15.59
CA LEU A 467 10.94 -12.90 14.49
C LEU A 467 9.98 -14.09 14.68
N MET A 468 10.48 -15.25 15.07
CA MET A 468 9.64 -16.42 15.32
C MET A 468 8.76 -16.24 16.57
N THR A 469 9.25 -15.55 17.60
CA THR A 469 8.41 -15.16 18.74
C THR A 469 7.30 -14.20 18.30
N MET A 470 7.63 -13.18 17.51
CA MET A 470 6.64 -12.26 16.93
C MET A 470 5.60 -13.02 16.09
N TYR A 471 6.02 -13.99 15.28
CA TYR A 471 5.13 -14.84 14.49
C TYR A 471 4.10 -15.54 15.38
N THR A 472 4.50 -16.15 16.51
CA THR A 472 3.53 -16.82 17.42
C THR A 472 2.44 -15.88 17.93
N HIS A 473 2.75 -14.60 18.15
CA HIS A 473 1.76 -13.61 18.53
C HIS A 473 0.80 -13.30 17.38
N VAL A 474 1.31 -13.19 16.16
CA VAL A 474 0.51 -12.83 14.97
C VAL A 474 -0.44 -13.96 14.57
N VAL A 475 0.02 -15.21 14.49
CA VAL A 475 -0.87 -16.33 14.10
C VAL A 475 -2.00 -16.61 15.10
N SER A 476 -1.91 -16.07 16.31
CA SER A 476 -3.00 -16.15 17.30
C SER A 476 -4.06 -15.07 17.15
N LEU A 477 -3.81 -14.05 16.31
CA LEU A 477 -4.70 -12.92 16.10
C LEU A 477 -5.44 -13.09 14.76
N ALA A 478 -6.75 -12.90 14.78
CA ALA A 478 -7.51 -12.73 13.55
C ALA A 478 -7.22 -11.33 13.01
N SER A 479 -6.42 -11.22 11.95
CA SER A 479 -6.15 -9.96 11.27
C SER A 479 -6.31 -10.15 9.76
N GLU A 480 -6.85 -9.14 9.09
CA GLU A 480 -6.90 -9.06 7.63
C GLU A 480 -5.52 -8.73 7.01
N ARG A 481 -4.56 -8.31 7.85
CA ARG A 481 -3.21 -7.94 7.42
C ARG A 481 -2.28 -9.15 7.39
N ASP A 482 -1.44 -9.20 6.37
CA ASP A 482 -0.48 -10.28 6.19
C ASP A 482 0.88 -10.01 6.88
N VAL A 483 0.83 -9.75 8.19
CA VAL A 483 2.04 -9.57 9.00
C VAL A 483 2.89 -10.86 8.98
N ALA A 484 2.25 -12.02 8.81
CA ALA A 484 2.92 -13.30 8.67
C ALA A 484 3.88 -13.34 7.46
N ALA A 485 3.45 -12.84 6.29
CA ALA A 485 4.30 -12.76 5.11
C ALA A 485 5.51 -11.83 5.33
N ALA A 486 5.29 -10.65 5.92
CA ALA A 486 6.38 -9.72 6.22
C ALA A 486 7.41 -10.36 7.19
N ILE A 487 6.95 -11.11 8.19
CA ILE A 487 7.84 -11.86 9.09
C ILE A 487 8.61 -12.94 8.32
N MET A 488 7.94 -13.72 7.47
CA MET A 488 8.60 -14.77 6.67
C MET A 488 9.62 -14.19 5.68
N MET A 489 9.36 -13.01 5.13
CA MET A 489 10.32 -12.25 4.31
C MET A 489 11.56 -11.88 5.13
N ALA A 490 11.39 -11.36 6.35
CA ALA A 490 12.51 -11.02 7.24
C ALA A 490 13.30 -12.27 7.70
N VAL A 491 12.61 -13.37 8.00
CA VAL A 491 13.24 -14.67 8.32
C VAL A 491 14.02 -15.19 7.11
N GLY A 492 13.44 -15.08 5.91
CA GLY A 492 14.08 -15.39 4.65
C GLY A 492 15.39 -14.63 4.47
N ALA A 493 15.37 -13.30 4.64
CA ALA A 493 16.56 -12.47 4.57
C ALA A 493 17.66 -12.93 5.52
N VAL A 494 17.34 -13.19 6.79
CA VAL A 494 18.29 -13.69 7.80
C VAL A 494 18.90 -15.04 7.40
N VAL A 495 18.06 -15.96 6.91
CA VAL A 495 18.49 -17.28 6.47
C VAL A 495 19.38 -17.20 5.23
N THR A 496 19.01 -16.38 4.25
CA THR A 496 19.80 -16.12 3.04
C THR A 496 21.19 -15.61 3.41
N ARG A 497 21.30 -14.57 4.26
CA ARG A 497 22.62 -14.08 4.70
C ARG A 497 23.41 -15.12 5.47
N SER A 498 22.75 -15.98 6.24
CA SER A 498 23.44 -17.08 6.91
C SER A 498 24.02 -18.11 5.94
N VAL A 499 23.35 -18.40 4.83
CA VAL A 499 23.80 -19.34 3.81
C VAL A 499 24.90 -18.71 2.94
N ASP A 500 24.62 -17.56 2.35
CA ASP A 500 25.48 -16.93 1.34
C ASP A 500 26.79 -16.42 1.96
N ASP A 501 26.71 -15.75 3.11
CA ASP A 501 27.88 -15.20 3.78
C ASP A 501 28.50 -16.17 4.79
N LYS A 502 27.88 -17.33 5.01
CA LYS A 502 28.31 -18.32 6.01
C LYS A 502 28.36 -17.74 7.43
N ILE A 503 27.42 -16.86 7.77
CA ILE A 503 27.26 -16.31 9.12
C ILE A 503 26.49 -17.33 9.96
N THR A 504 26.91 -17.55 11.20
CA THR A 504 26.27 -18.53 12.10
C THR A 504 24.81 -18.19 12.36
N LEU A 505 23.94 -19.18 12.16
CA LEU A 505 22.52 -19.15 12.52
C LEU A 505 22.16 -20.51 13.11
N GLU A 506 21.75 -20.50 14.38
CA GLU A 506 21.25 -21.69 15.07
C GLU A 506 19.72 -21.68 15.03
N CYS A 507 19.14 -22.71 14.42
CA CYS A 507 17.70 -22.85 14.31
C CYS A 507 17.22 -23.95 15.26
N ALA A 508 16.63 -23.58 16.40
CA ALA A 508 16.02 -24.56 17.28
C ALA A 508 14.80 -25.24 16.61
N ASN A 509 14.52 -26.49 17.00
CA ASN A 509 13.46 -27.30 16.39
C ASN A 509 12.07 -26.67 16.51
N GLU A 510 11.76 -26.01 17.62
CA GLU A 510 10.45 -25.37 17.83
C GLU A 510 10.21 -24.21 16.85
N PRO A 511 11.08 -23.19 16.75
CA PRO A 511 11.02 -22.18 15.70
C PRO A 511 10.95 -22.74 14.27
N LEU A 512 11.73 -23.78 13.94
CA LEU A 512 11.64 -24.42 12.61
C LEU A 512 10.27 -25.09 12.39
N GLY A 513 9.70 -25.70 13.42
CA GLY A 513 8.36 -26.26 13.39
C GLY A 513 7.29 -25.22 13.06
N LEU A 514 7.46 -23.97 13.50
CA LEU A 514 6.56 -22.86 13.14
C LEU A 514 6.68 -22.47 11.66
N VAL A 515 7.89 -22.48 11.09
CA VAL A 515 8.08 -22.23 9.66
C VAL A 515 7.42 -23.33 8.82
N VAL A 516 7.64 -24.60 9.20
CA VAL A 516 6.96 -25.74 8.55
C VAL A 516 5.43 -25.62 8.67
N GLY A 517 4.95 -25.26 9.86
CA GLY A 517 3.53 -25.01 10.11
C GLY A 517 2.96 -23.89 9.24
N CYS A 518 3.71 -22.81 9.01
CA CYS A 518 3.34 -21.73 8.09
C CYS A 518 3.17 -22.25 6.67
N ALA A 519 4.18 -22.94 6.12
CA ALA A 519 4.17 -23.48 4.77
C ALA A 519 2.96 -24.40 4.50
N GLN A 520 2.60 -25.21 5.50
CA GLN A 520 1.52 -26.19 5.43
C GLN A 520 0.13 -25.63 5.79
N ASN A 521 0.04 -24.37 6.26
CA ASN A 521 -1.23 -23.80 6.66
C ASN A 521 -2.04 -23.31 5.45
N ALA A 522 -3.02 -24.10 5.02
CA ALA A 522 -3.90 -23.75 3.90
C ALA A 522 -4.77 -22.50 4.14
N THR A 523 -4.88 -22.00 5.39
CA THR A 523 -5.60 -20.75 5.69
C THR A 523 -4.68 -19.54 5.79
N ALA A 524 -3.36 -19.73 5.76
CA ALA A 524 -2.42 -18.63 5.66
C ALA A 524 -2.43 -18.05 4.24
N SER A 525 -2.02 -16.80 4.10
CA SER A 525 -1.84 -16.18 2.79
C SER A 525 -0.82 -16.93 1.94
N ILE A 526 -0.93 -16.79 0.62
CA ILE A 526 0.01 -17.41 -0.30
C ILE A 526 1.43 -16.89 -0.06
N ASP A 527 1.60 -15.59 0.16
CA ASP A 527 2.90 -14.95 0.39
C ASP A 527 3.60 -15.44 1.67
N ALA A 528 2.87 -15.65 2.76
CA ALA A 528 3.45 -16.21 3.99
C ALA A 528 3.89 -17.65 3.79
N ARG A 529 3.12 -18.43 3.03
CA ARG A 529 3.41 -19.84 2.74
C ARG A 529 4.62 -19.96 1.81
N THR A 530 4.66 -19.23 0.72
CA THR A 530 5.80 -19.20 -0.22
C THR A 530 7.05 -18.67 0.46
N GLY A 531 6.94 -17.61 1.28
CA GLY A 531 8.04 -17.13 2.11
C GLY A 531 8.59 -18.20 3.06
N ALA A 532 7.72 -18.96 3.73
CA ALA A 532 8.14 -20.07 4.59
C ALA A 532 8.79 -21.23 3.81
N ILE A 533 8.28 -21.56 2.63
CA ILE A 533 8.87 -22.58 1.75
C ILE A 533 10.27 -22.13 1.30
N ARG A 534 10.44 -20.86 0.94
CA ARG A 534 11.73 -20.27 0.58
C ARG A 534 12.74 -20.36 1.72
N VAL A 535 12.31 -20.05 2.95
CA VAL A 535 13.13 -20.23 4.16
C VAL A 535 13.63 -21.67 4.29
N LEU A 536 12.75 -22.65 4.12
CA LEU A 536 13.09 -24.08 4.21
C LEU A 536 14.03 -24.52 3.09
N GLY A 537 13.77 -24.08 1.85
CA GLY A 537 14.61 -24.34 0.69
C GLY A 537 16.03 -23.79 0.87
N THR A 538 16.14 -22.53 1.29
CA THR A 538 17.43 -21.88 1.53
C THR A 538 18.19 -22.55 2.69
N LEU A 539 17.52 -22.88 3.81
CA LEU A 539 18.17 -23.65 4.88
C LEU A 539 18.70 -25.01 4.41
N GLY A 540 17.96 -25.67 3.52
CA GLY A 540 18.34 -26.95 2.94
C GLY A 540 19.61 -26.92 2.09
N LYS A 541 20.09 -25.74 1.68
CA LYS A 541 21.40 -25.59 1.01
C LYS A 541 22.58 -25.77 1.96
N LYS A 542 22.38 -25.65 3.28
CA LYS A 542 23.46 -25.92 4.25
C LYS A 542 23.72 -27.42 4.35
N PRO A 543 24.95 -27.85 4.67
CA PRO A 543 25.21 -29.25 4.99
C PRO A 543 24.31 -29.74 6.11
N HIS A 544 23.62 -30.84 5.88
CA HIS A 544 22.68 -31.42 6.85
C HIS A 544 22.70 -32.95 6.76
N SER A 545 22.26 -33.61 7.82
CA SER A 545 22.23 -35.07 7.91
C SER A 545 21.15 -35.68 7.01
N ALA A 546 21.29 -36.96 6.68
CA ALA A 546 20.27 -37.69 5.93
C ALA A 546 18.90 -37.71 6.64
N ALA A 547 18.88 -37.66 7.98
CA ALA A 547 17.65 -37.59 8.76
C ALA A 547 16.96 -36.22 8.61
N GLU A 548 17.72 -35.13 8.67
CA GLU A 548 17.21 -33.77 8.44
C GLU A 548 16.74 -33.60 6.99
N ASN A 549 17.49 -34.13 6.01
CA ASN A 549 17.09 -34.11 4.61
C ASN A 549 15.76 -34.84 4.40
N GLN A 550 15.58 -35.99 5.06
CA GLN A 550 14.35 -36.76 4.98
C GLN A 550 13.15 -36.00 5.55
N VAL A 551 13.32 -35.30 6.68
CA VAL A 551 12.24 -34.47 7.26
C VAL A 551 11.92 -33.30 6.33
N LEU A 552 12.93 -32.57 5.86
CA LEU A 552 12.76 -31.44 4.95
C LEU A 552 12.05 -31.86 3.65
N GLY A 553 12.51 -32.97 3.05
CA GLY A 553 11.90 -33.56 1.88
C GLY A 553 10.44 -33.94 2.13
N GLN A 554 10.12 -34.63 3.23
CA GLN A 554 8.73 -34.99 3.54
C GLN A 554 7.82 -33.76 3.67
N CYS A 555 8.30 -32.70 4.31
CA CYS A 555 7.55 -31.46 4.46
C CYS A 555 7.27 -30.79 3.11
N LEU A 556 8.29 -30.62 2.25
CA LEU A 556 8.16 -30.01 0.92
C LEU A 556 7.35 -30.90 -0.03
N GLY A 557 7.60 -32.20 0.00
CA GLY A 557 6.92 -33.19 -0.85
C GLY A 557 5.41 -33.23 -0.66
N ALA A 558 4.92 -32.99 0.55
CA ALA A 558 3.49 -32.89 0.83
C ALA A 558 2.83 -31.72 0.07
N LEU A 559 3.58 -30.64 -0.15
CA LEU A 559 3.11 -29.41 -0.80
C LEU A 559 3.17 -29.45 -2.33
N LEU A 560 3.77 -30.49 -2.94
CA LEU A 560 3.73 -30.69 -4.40
C LEU A 560 2.32 -30.89 -4.96
N SER A 561 1.37 -31.25 -4.09
CA SER A 561 -0.04 -31.46 -4.43
C SER A 561 -0.93 -30.23 -4.16
N ASP A 562 -0.32 -29.08 -3.84
CA ASP A 562 -1.08 -27.88 -3.50
C ASP A 562 -1.95 -27.35 -4.67
N THR A 563 -3.09 -26.77 -4.31
CA THR A 563 -4.02 -26.19 -5.28
C THR A 563 -3.50 -24.88 -5.85
N ASP A 564 -2.66 -24.15 -5.13
CA ASP A 564 -2.12 -22.87 -5.57
C ASP A 564 -0.88 -23.08 -6.47
N LEU A 565 -0.78 -22.36 -7.60
CA LEU A 565 0.34 -22.51 -8.53
C LEU A 565 1.64 -21.92 -7.96
N GLN A 566 1.57 -20.79 -7.28
CA GLN A 566 2.74 -20.09 -6.74
C GLN A 566 3.40 -20.91 -5.63
N VAL A 567 2.59 -21.54 -4.76
CA VAL A 567 3.07 -22.49 -3.76
C VAL A 567 3.80 -23.67 -4.41
N VAL A 568 3.22 -24.29 -5.45
CA VAL A 568 3.86 -25.41 -6.15
C VAL A 568 5.17 -24.97 -6.80
N CYS A 569 5.22 -23.80 -7.43
CA CYS A 569 6.45 -23.28 -8.03
C CYS A 569 7.57 -23.10 -6.99
N GLU A 570 7.27 -22.51 -5.84
CA GLU A 570 8.26 -22.30 -4.78
C GLU A 570 8.76 -23.63 -4.19
N VAL A 571 7.87 -24.62 -4.02
CA VAL A 571 8.26 -25.97 -3.58
C VAL A 571 9.21 -26.63 -4.58
N LEU A 572 8.92 -26.50 -5.87
CA LEU A 572 9.77 -27.03 -6.92
C LEU A 572 11.16 -26.40 -6.88
N ASN A 573 11.25 -25.07 -6.77
CA ASN A 573 12.53 -24.36 -6.65
C ASN A 573 13.32 -24.81 -5.41
N ALA A 574 12.66 -24.93 -4.25
CA ALA A 574 13.29 -25.45 -3.05
C ALA A 574 13.83 -26.89 -3.24
N LEU A 575 13.08 -27.77 -3.92
CA LEU A 575 13.55 -29.12 -4.22
C LEU A 575 14.71 -29.14 -5.21
N PHE A 576 14.70 -28.28 -6.22
CA PHE A 576 15.81 -28.17 -7.17
C PHE A 576 17.10 -27.76 -6.45
N ASP A 577 16.98 -26.77 -5.57
CA ASP A 577 18.10 -26.28 -4.76
C ASP A 577 18.67 -27.37 -3.86
N ILE A 578 17.83 -28.03 -3.05
CA ILE A 578 18.26 -29.05 -2.08
C ILE A 578 18.84 -30.29 -2.77
N TYR A 579 18.19 -30.75 -3.84
CA TYR A 579 18.56 -31.98 -4.53
C TYR A 579 19.38 -31.74 -5.79
N SER A 580 19.99 -30.56 -5.93
CA SER A 580 20.99 -30.31 -6.99
C SER A 580 22.26 -31.14 -6.77
N GLU A 581 22.60 -31.46 -5.52
CA GLU A 581 23.79 -32.23 -5.16
C GLU A 581 23.52 -33.73 -5.01
N GLU A 582 24.36 -34.56 -5.62
CA GLU A 582 24.23 -36.03 -5.62
C GLU A 582 24.26 -36.66 -4.21
N GLN A 583 24.86 -35.98 -3.23
CA GLN A 583 24.95 -36.49 -1.85
C GLN A 583 23.59 -36.68 -1.18
N TYR A 584 22.53 -36.03 -1.67
CA TYR A 584 21.17 -36.15 -1.15
C TYR A 584 20.27 -37.07 -1.98
N ASP A 585 20.80 -37.70 -3.04
CA ASP A 585 20.01 -38.51 -3.98
C ASP A 585 19.39 -39.75 -3.35
N GLU A 586 20.06 -40.34 -2.36
CA GLU A 586 19.52 -41.50 -1.65
C GLU A 586 18.14 -41.18 -1.04
N VAL A 587 18.00 -40.01 -0.42
CA VAL A 587 16.74 -39.57 0.17
C VAL A 587 15.74 -39.16 -0.91
N PHE A 588 16.19 -38.47 -1.97
CA PHE A 588 15.36 -38.10 -3.12
C PHE A 588 14.63 -39.31 -3.72
N PHE A 589 15.38 -40.39 -3.99
CA PHE A 589 14.81 -41.61 -4.57
C PHE A 589 13.98 -42.39 -3.55
N ARG A 590 14.38 -42.41 -2.27
CA ARG A 590 13.62 -43.05 -1.20
C ARG A 590 12.25 -42.41 -0.99
N LEU A 591 12.17 -41.08 -1.11
CA LEU A 591 10.91 -40.33 -1.03
C LEU A 591 10.11 -40.35 -2.34
N ASN A 592 10.58 -41.08 -3.36
CA ASN A 592 9.93 -41.22 -4.66
C ASN A 592 9.69 -39.89 -5.39
N PHE A 593 10.56 -38.89 -5.19
CA PHE A 593 10.36 -37.57 -5.80
C PHE A 593 10.42 -37.60 -7.32
N LEU A 594 11.21 -38.47 -7.94
CA LEU A 594 11.23 -38.56 -9.41
C LEU A 594 9.83 -38.79 -9.97
N SER A 595 9.08 -39.74 -9.40
CA SER A 595 7.70 -40.03 -9.84
C SER A 595 6.74 -38.88 -9.52
N SER A 596 6.89 -38.24 -8.36
CA SER A 596 6.05 -37.09 -7.99
C SER A 596 6.28 -35.89 -8.92
N LEU A 597 7.53 -35.60 -9.24
CA LEU A 597 7.91 -34.51 -10.15
C LEU A 597 7.43 -34.77 -11.59
N GLU A 598 7.50 -36.01 -12.08
CA GLU A 598 6.91 -36.40 -13.37
C GLU A 598 5.39 -36.18 -13.40
N HIS A 599 4.70 -36.50 -12.30
CA HIS A 599 3.27 -36.28 -12.19
C HIS A 599 2.90 -34.79 -12.20
N VAL A 600 3.61 -33.96 -11.42
CA VAL A 600 3.43 -32.50 -11.41
C VAL A 600 3.70 -31.90 -12.79
N SER A 601 4.79 -32.32 -13.45
CA SER A 601 5.17 -31.86 -14.79
C SER A 601 4.07 -32.08 -15.83
N ALA A 602 3.40 -33.23 -15.79
CA ALA A 602 2.33 -33.57 -16.72
C ALA A 602 1.11 -32.63 -16.62
N GLY A 603 0.81 -32.09 -15.44
CA GLY A 603 -0.32 -31.17 -15.19
C GLY A 603 0.04 -29.69 -15.26
N MET A 604 1.30 -29.32 -14.99
CA MET A 604 1.72 -27.93 -14.79
C MET A 604 1.48 -27.03 -16.02
N LYS A 605 1.70 -27.54 -17.25
CA LYS A 605 1.41 -26.79 -18.48
C LYS A 605 -0.06 -26.37 -18.58
N ALA A 606 -0.98 -27.26 -18.23
CA ALA A 606 -2.42 -26.96 -18.29
C ALA A 606 -2.83 -25.98 -17.18
N LYS A 607 -2.24 -26.12 -15.98
CA LYS A 607 -2.50 -25.23 -14.84
C LYS A 607 -2.07 -23.79 -15.11
N ILE A 608 -0.83 -23.58 -15.58
CA ILE A 608 -0.32 -22.25 -15.98
C ILE A 608 -1.27 -21.58 -16.98
N LYS A 609 -1.68 -22.31 -18.02
CA LYS A 609 -2.58 -21.78 -19.05
C LYS A 609 -3.96 -21.40 -18.51
N ALA A 610 -4.47 -22.15 -17.54
CA ALA A 610 -5.78 -21.89 -16.94
C ALA A 610 -5.75 -20.63 -16.05
N GLU A 611 -4.65 -20.41 -15.32
CA GLU A 611 -4.51 -19.33 -14.34
C GLU A 611 -3.83 -18.07 -14.90
N ALA A 612 -3.23 -18.13 -16.10
CA ALA A 612 -2.49 -17.01 -16.70
C ALA A 612 -3.30 -15.72 -16.93
N LYS A 613 -4.64 -15.79 -16.90
CA LYS A 613 -5.51 -14.61 -17.03
C LYS A 613 -5.80 -13.93 -15.70
N THR A 614 -5.58 -14.63 -14.59
CA THR A 614 -5.88 -14.16 -13.24
C THR A 614 -4.63 -13.81 -12.45
N LEU A 615 -3.49 -14.36 -12.84
CA LEU A 615 -2.18 -14.02 -12.30
C LEU A 615 -1.59 -12.81 -13.02
N ASP A 616 -0.72 -12.07 -12.33
CA ASP A 616 0.13 -11.07 -12.97
C ASP A 616 1.12 -11.75 -13.95
N ARG A 617 1.75 -10.94 -14.78
CA ARG A 617 2.64 -11.43 -15.84
C ARG A 617 3.92 -12.05 -15.26
N ASP A 618 4.42 -11.55 -14.14
CA ASP A 618 5.68 -11.97 -13.53
C ASP A 618 5.53 -13.36 -12.92
N LEU A 619 4.41 -13.64 -12.26
CA LEU A 619 4.06 -14.96 -11.75
C LEU A 619 3.88 -15.97 -12.88
N VAL A 620 3.30 -15.55 -14.02
CA VAL A 620 3.20 -16.43 -15.21
C VAL A 620 4.58 -16.73 -15.78
N SER A 621 5.44 -15.71 -15.90
CA SER A 621 6.83 -15.83 -16.34
C SER A 621 7.61 -16.80 -15.44
N HIS A 622 7.57 -16.56 -14.13
CA HIS A 622 8.20 -17.40 -13.11
C HIS A 622 7.69 -18.85 -13.15
N ALA A 623 6.38 -19.06 -13.35
CA ALA A 623 5.83 -20.41 -13.45
C ALA A 623 6.29 -21.15 -14.72
N LYS A 624 6.45 -20.44 -15.85
CA LYS A 624 7.01 -21.02 -17.08
C LYS A 624 8.47 -21.40 -16.90
N GLU A 625 9.27 -20.51 -16.30
CA GLU A 625 10.67 -20.78 -15.98
C GLU A 625 10.81 -22.00 -15.06
N THR A 626 10.02 -22.04 -13.98
CA THR A 626 10.01 -23.16 -13.03
C THR A 626 9.64 -24.48 -13.73
N ARG A 627 8.70 -24.46 -14.68
CA ARG A 627 8.36 -25.63 -15.50
C ARG A 627 9.52 -26.08 -16.38
N LEU A 628 10.24 -25.15 -17.01
CA LEU A 628 11.43 -25.48 -17.80
C LEU A 628 12.50 -26.14 -16.91
N ASN A 629 12.76 -25.57 -15.74
CA ASN A 629 13.70 -26.11 -14.77
C ASN A 629 13.27 -27.50 -14.26
N LEU A 630 11.97 -27.72 -14.04
CA LEU A 630 11.43 -29.04 -13.69
C LEU A 630 11.76 -30.11 -14.74
N LEU A 631 11.54 -29.80 -16.03
CA LEU A 631 11.80 -30.73 -17.13
C LEU A 631 13.29 -31.08 -17.22
N ARG A 632 14.16 -30.06 -17.12
CA ARG A 632 15.62 -30.22 -17.08
C ARG A 632 16.05 -31.08 -15.89
N PHE A 633 15.51 -30.80 -14.70
CA PHE A 633 15.84 -31.50 -13.47
C PHE A 633 15.43 -32.98 -13.49
N ILE A 634 14.22 -33.29 -13.98
CA ILE A 634 13.76 -34.68 -14.16
C ILE A 634 14.69 -35.44 -15.10
N LYS A 635 15.07 -34.83 -16.23
CA LYS A 635 16.00 -35.43 -17.20
C LYS A 635 17.36 -35.70 -16.55
N TYR A 636 17.88 -34.74 -15.80
CA TYR A 636 19.14 -34.88 -15.06
C TYR A 636 19.09 -36.04 -14.06
N LYS A 637 18.06 -36.13 -13.20
CA LYS A 637 17.92 -37.20 -12.21
C LYS A 637 17.69 -38.59 -12.79
N LYS A 638 17.13 -38.71 -14.00
CA LYS A 638 17.06 -40.01 -14.71
C LYS A 638 18.42 -40.51 -15.17
N GLN A 639 19.34 -39.60 -15.48
CA GLN A 639 20.69 -39.94 -15.96
C GLN A 639 21.63 -40.35 -14.82
N HIS A 640 21.36 -39.88 -13.60
CA HIS A 640 22.21 -40.05 -12.41
C HIS A 640 21.53 -40.94 -11.34
N ARG A 641 20.71 -41.91 -11.76
CA ARG A 641 19.97 -42.82 -10.88
C ARG A 641 20.81 -43.97 -10.33
#